data_AF-A0A9P8E066-F1
#
_entry.id   AF-A0A9P8E066-F1
#
_cell.length_a   1.000
_cell.length_b   1.000
_cell.length_c   1.000
_cell.angle_alpha   90.00
_cell.angle_beta   90.00
_cell.angle_gamma   90.00
#
_symmetry.space_group_name_H-M   'P 1'
#
loop_
_entity.id
_entity.type
_entity.pdbx_description
1 polymer ?
#
loop_
_entity_poly.entity_id
_entity_poly.type
_entity_poly.pdbx_seq_one_letter_code
_entity_poly.pdbx_strand_id
1 'polypeptide(L)'
;KSDNQNHSIIFYRGEYIQLIDANQDNYLEECLKIRSVLAEFEEMTTDNVSPYTPGLATPKFDPVAILGAREYIFSENIGILGDVAAGKEQTFGTLFARTLAEIGGKLHYGHPDFLNGIFMTTRGGVSKAQKGLHLNEDIYAGMTAQLRGGRIKHCEYYQCGKGRDLGFGSILNFTTKIGTGMGEQMLSREYYYLGTQLPLDRFLSFYYAHAGFHVNNTFIMLSVQLFMFCILNLGALRHETIICRYNRNTPITDPEWPTGCANLRPCLDWIERCCVSIFIVFFISFVPLTVQELTERGFWRAATRLAKHFSSFSPLFEVFVCQIYTNALQQNLSYGGARYIGTGRGFATARMPFGILYSRFAAPSIYLGIRLLLMLLFGTLTIWGYWLLYFWVSLLALCIAPFLFNPHQFAWGDFFIDYREFLRWLSRGNTKGHSASWIGFVRLSRTRITGFKKKVLGEPSAKLSGDTSRARFGNVFFAEVIGPLFLVAVTLIPYLYINSGTGAYRGNNPDATNEDLQPTNPLIRVAIVAFAPIGINAGVSIMFFAMACCMGPIFSMCCKKFGAVLAAIAHGIAVIVLIVMWEVMFFLEGWSFPKMLIGMIASLAIQRFIYKLIIALTLTREFRTDSSNIAWWTGKWYGMGWMGFSQPGREFLCKITELGYFSSDFCLGHLLLFFMLPPLLIPYIDTFHSVMLFWLRPSRQIRPPIYSLKQSKLRRRRTIRYAILYFTLFVIFIVLIVAPMVAGKFMNLKVDTLPMNLMQPTNLKNNDTTSQTTGTAVAGETDAAAATSGGSAASSAAARRFAHFMY
;
A
#
# COMPACT_ATOMS: atom_id res chain seq x y z
N LYS A 1 -17.84 -22.63 -4.40
CA LYS A 1 -17.96 -23.32 -3.09
C LYS A 1 -19.41 -23.25 -2.63
N SER A 2 -19.96 -22.06 -2.40
CA SER A 2 -21.40 -21.82 -2.18
C SER A 2 -22.34 -22.63 -3.10
N ASP A 3 -22.18 -22.53 -4.42
CA ASP A 3 -23.01 -23.29 -5.37
C ASP A 3 -22.96 -24.80 -5.14
N ASN A 4 -21.77 -25.32 -4.80
CA ASN A 4 -21.57 -26.75 -4.55
C ASN A 4 -22.24 -27.19 -3.25
N GLN A 5 -22.12 -26.39 -2.18
CA GLN A 5 -22.79 -26.67 -0.91
C GLN A 5 -24.32 -26.66 -1.08
N ASN A 6 -24.86 -25.63 -1.74
CA ASN A 6 -26.30 -25.51 -1.95
C ASN A 6 -26.86 -26.62 -2.86
N HIS A 7 -26.12 -27.03 -3.88
CA HIS A 7 -26.50 -28.16 -4.72
C HIS A 7 -26.39 -29.51 -3.97
N SER A 8 -25.52 -29.61 -2.95
CA SER A 8 -25.37 -30.84 -2.16
C SER A 8 -26.50 -31.01 -1.13
N ILE A 9 -27.05 -29.92 -0.60
CA ILE A 9 -28.09 -29.93 0.44
C ILE A 9 -29.35 -30.72 0.05
N ILE A 10 -29.75 -30.75 -1.23
CA ILE A 10 -30.96 -31.47 -1.65
C ILE A 10 -30.84 -33.00 -1.47
N PHE A 11 -29.60 -33.51 -1.43
CA PHE A 11 -29.30 -34.94 -1.25
C PHE A 11 -29.05 -35.32 0.20
N TYR A 12 -28.95 -34.34 1.10
CA TYR A 12 -28.79 -34.57 2.52
C TYR A 12 -30.07 -35.12 3.16
N ARG A 13 -29.90 -35.97 4.19
CA ARG A 13 -30.99 -36.69 4.89
C ARG A 13 -30.85 -36.70 6.42
N GLY A 14 -29.78 -36.15 6.98
CA GLY A 14 -29.55 -36.13 8.42
C GLY A 14 -30.30 -35.01 9.14
N GLU A 15 -30.10 -34.89 10.45
CA GLU A 15 -30.56 -33.74 11.26
C GLU A 15 -29.47 -32.67 11.40
N TYR A 16 -28.20 -33.08 11.45
CA TYR A 16 -27.03 -32.20 11.48
C TYR A 16 -26.16 -32.33 10.24
N ILE A 17 -25.61 -31.19 9.79
CA ILE A 17 -24.68 -31.08 8.66
C ILE A 17 -23.32 -30.67 9.20
N GLN A 18 -22.26 -31.40 8.87
CA GLN A 18 -20.90 -30.94 9.05
C GLN A 18 -20.34 -30.44 7.72
N LEU A 19 -19.72 -29.26 7.73
CA LEU A 19 -19.05 -28.71 6.57
C LEU A 19 -17.54 -28.81 6.76
N ILE A 20 -16.84 -29.55 5.87
CA ILE A 20 -15.37 -29.72 5.90
C ILE A 20 -14.74 -29.25 4.58
N ASP A 21 -13.73 -28.37 4.63
CA ASP A 21 -13.00 -27.95 3.43
C ASP A 21 -12.16 -29.13 2.90
N ALA A 22 -11.93 -29.22 1.59
CA ALA A 22 -11.18 -30.35 0.99
C ALA A 22 -9.71 -30.49 1.45
N ASN A 23 -9.17 -29.51 2.18
CA ASN A 23 -7.84 -29.53 2.80
C ASN A 23 -7.89 -29.72 4.32
N GLN A 24 -9.04 -30.11 4.84
CA GLN A 24 -9.26 -30.43 6.24
C GLN A 24 -9.49 -31.92 6.41
N ASP A 25 -9.04 -32.45 7.55
CA ASP A 25 -9.31 -33.82 7.94
C ASP A 25 -9.30 -33.97 9.47
N ASN A 26 -10.03 -34.97 9.96
CA ASN A 26 -10.08 -35.29 11.38
C ASN A 26 -9.11 -36.41 11.72
N TYR A 27 -8.42 -36.25 12.85
CA TYR A 27 -7.75 -37.38 13.47
C TYR A 27 -8.79 -38.34 14.07
N LEU A 28 -8.43 -39.61 14.20
CA LEU A 28 -9.35 -40.65 14.68
C LEU A 28 -9.93 -40.32 16.06
N GLU A 29 -9.10 -39.77 16.95
CA GLU A 29 -9.49 -39.34 18.29
C GLU A 29 -10.50 -38.19 18.30
N GLU A 30 -10.51 -37.34 17.27
CA GLU A 30 -11.48 -36.23 17.13
C GLU A 30 -12.85 -36.76 16.70
N CYS A 31 -12.88 -37.82 15.87
CA CYS A 31 -14.13 -38.47 15.46
C CYS A 31 -14.90 -39.08 16.66
N LEU A 32 -14.20 -39.58 17.68
CA LEU A 32 -14.84 -40.12 18.89
C LEU A 32 -15.59 -39.04 19.70
N LYS A 33 -15.23 -37.77 19.53
CA LYS A 33 -15.84 -36.64 20.23
C LYS A 33 -17.13 -36.15 19.57
N ILE A 34 -17.45 -36.60 18.35
CA ILE A 34 -18.63 -36.15 17.60
C ILE A 34 -19.92 -36.32 18.40
N ARG A 35 -20.05 -37.40 19.19
CA ARG A 35 -21.20 -37.58 20.09
C ARG A 35 -21.38 -36.41 21.06
N SER A 36 -20.30 -35.94 21.68
CA SER A 36 -20.32 -34.80 22.60
C SER A 36 -20.62 -33.51 21.84
N VAL A 37 -20.05 -33.35 20.64
CA VAL A 37 -20.32 -32.20 19.76
C VAL A 37 -21.81 -32.12 19.41
N LEU A 38 -22.46 -33.23 19.05
CA LEU A 38 -23.89 -33.24 18.75
C LEU A 38 -24.77 -32.93 19.98
N ALA A 39 -24.33 -33.30 21.19
CA ALA A 39 -25.06 -32.99 22.41
C ALA A 39 -25.10 -31.47 22.72
N GLU A 40 -24.15 -30.68 22.20
CA GLU A 40 -24.13 -29.22 22.37
C GLU A 40 -25.27 -28.49 21.64
N PHE A 41 -26.01 -29.17 20.76
CA PHE A 41 -27.22 -28.62 20.15
C PHE A 41 -28.40 -28.54 21.13
N GLU A 42 -28.27 -29.10 22.34
CA GLU A 42 -29.27 -29.02 23.42
C GLU A 42 -30.62 -29.70 23.06
N GLU A 43 -30.60 -30.62 22.08
CA GLU A 43 -31.79 -31.35 21.58
C GLU A 43 -31.86 -32.80 22.10
N MET A 44 -30.94 -33.22 22.96
CA MET A 44 -30.86 -34.59 23.51
C MET A 44 -31.98 -34.91 24.52
N THR A 45 -32.61 -33.89 25.10
CA THR A 45 -33.72 -34.03 26.05
C THR A 45 -35.00 -33.54 25.40
N THR A 46 -35.95 -34.45 25.15
CA THR A 46 -37.26 -34.10 24.61
C THR A 46 -38.16 -33.55 25.72
N ASP A 47 -38.71 -32.35 25.54
CA ASP A 47 -39.76 -31.85 26.42
C ASP A 47 -41.03 -32.71 26.29
N ASN A 48 -41.55 -33.20 27.41
CA ASN A 48 -42.76 -34.03 27.45
C ASN A 48 -44.06 -33.21 27.27
N VAL A 49 -43.94 -31.89 27.08
CA VAL A 49 -45.08 -30.97 26.94
C VAL A 49 -45.16 -30.51 25.49
N SER A 50 -46.31 -30.78 24.83
CA SER A 50 -46.53 -30.32 23.46
C SER A 50 -46.56 -28.79 23.41
N PRO A 51 -45.78 -28.14 22.53
CA PRO A 51 -45.78 -26.68 22.37
C PRO A 51 -47.11 -26.13 21.84
N TYR A 52 -48.03 -27.01 21.41
CA TYR A 52 -49.37 -26.67 20.92
C TYR A 52 -50.46 -26.79 21.99
N THR A 53 -50.10 -27.03 23.25
CA THR A 53 -51.06 -27.13 24.36
C THR A 53 -51.67 -25.75 24.64
N PRO A 54 -53.00 -25.55 24.48
CA PRO A 54 -53.64 -24.26 24.71
C PRO A 54 -53.49 -23.82 26.17
N GLY A 55 -53.14 -22.54 26.40
CA GLY A 55 -53.06 -21.96 27.75
C GLY A 55 -51.69 -22.05 28.44
N LEU A 56 -50.74 -22.82 27.90
CA LEU A 56 -49.34 -22.79 28.34
C LEU A 56 -48.52 -21.81 27.50
N ALA A 57 -47.72 -20.96 28.17
CA ALA A 57 -46.75 -20.13 27.49
C ALA A 57 -45.71 -21.05 26.82
N THR A 58 -45.55 -20.94 25.50
CA THR A 58 -44.51 -21.68 24.79
C THR A 58 -43.15 -21.27 25.36
N PRO A 59 -42.30 -22.21 25.80
CA PRO A 59 -40.97 -21.86 26.27
C PRO A 59 -40.21 -21.16 25.14
N LYS A 60 -39.72 -19.94 25.41
CA LYS A 60 -38.85 -19.21 24.49
C LYS A 60 -37.45 -19.81 24.57
N PHE A 61 -37.24 -20.89 23.83
CA PHE A 61 -35.92 -21.48 23.65
C PHE A 61 -35.35 -21.06 22.29
N ASP A 62 -34.24 -20.32 22.31
CA ASP A 62 -33.50 -20.00 21.09
C ASP A 62 -32.65 -21.23 20.70
N PRO A 63 -32.93 -21.89 19.56
CA PRO A 63 -32.23 -23.11 19.18
C PRO A 63 -30.78 -22.82 18.82
N VAL A 64 -29.89 -23.78 19.09
CA VAL A 64 -28.51 -23.73 18.61
C VAL A 64 -28.53 -24.05 17.11
N ALA A 65 -28.32 -23.04 16.28
CA ALA A 65 -28.33 -23.21 14.83
C ALA A 65 -26.99 -23.73 14.31
N ILE A 66 -25.89 -23.27 14.93
CA ILE A 66 -24.52 -23.57 14.50
C ILE A 66 -23.67 -23.81 15.74
N LEU A 67 -22.86 -24.85 15.69
CA LEU A 67 -21.81 -25.12 16.65
C LEU A 67 -20.46 -24.99 15.96
N GLY A 68 -19.74 -23.93 16.30
CA GLY A 68 -18.44 -23.66 15.72
C GLY A 68 -17.34 -24.46 16.39
N ALA A 69 -16.41 -24.98 15.60
CA ALA A 69 -15.28 -25.78 16.07
C ALA A 69 -13.95 -25.10 15.74
N ARG A 70 -12.86 -25.47 16.44
CA ARG A 70 -11.54 -24.90 16.18
C ARG A 70 -10.79 -25.64 15.06
N GLU A 71 -9.97 -24.91 14.32
CA GLU A 71 -9.04 -25.46 13.32
C GLU A 71 -7.65 -25.65 13.93
N TYR A 72 -6.95 -26.73 13.56
CA TYR A 72 -5.54 -26.94 13.85
C TYR A 72 -4.71 -26.90 12.56
N ILE A 73 -3.87 -25.87 12.43
CA ILE A 73 -3.05 -25.69 11.22
C ILE A 73 -1.76 -26.50 11.33
N PHE A 74 -1.80 -27.76 10.88
CA PHE A 74 -0.65 -28.67 10.97
C PHE A 74 0.55 -28.26 10.09
N SER A 75 0.36 -27.33 9.16
CA SER A 75 1.40 -26.78 8.30
C SER A 75 2.18 -25.61 8.92
N GLU A 76 1.99 -25.30 10.20
CA GLU A 76 2.64 -24.18 10.91
C GLU A 76 4.19 -24.20 10.81
N ASN A 77 4.80 -25.39 10.77
CA ASN A 77 6.26 -25.58 10.82
C ASN A 77 7.02 -25.31 9.52
N ILE A 78 6.39 -24.69 8.52
CA ILE A 78 7.02 -24.43 7.21
C ILE A 78 7.95 -23.21 7.25
N GLY A 79 7.79 -22.29 8.20
CA GLY A 79 8.64 -21.10 8.36
C GLY A 79 7.94 -19.95 9.09
N ILE A 80 8.60 -18.78 9.18
CA ILE A 80 8.10 -17.61 9.92
C ILE A 80 6.69 -17.18 9.50
N LEU A 81 6.43 -17.10 8.20
CA LEU A 81 5.14 -16.67 7.68
C LEU A 81 4.04 -17.68 8.01
N GLY A 82 4.39 -18.97 8.02
CA GLY A 82 3.48 -20.03 8.42
C GLY A 82 3.16 -19.99 9.89
N ASP A 83 4.17 -19.78 10.74
CA ASP A 83 3.99 -19.66 12.18
C ASP A 83 3.12 -18.44 12.55
N VAL A 84 3.36 -17.28 11.92
CA VAL A 84 2.56 -16.06 12.16
C VAL A 84 1.11 -16.24 11.73
N ALA A 85 0.87 -16.76 10.52
CA ALA A 85 -0.48 -16.94 10.02
C ALA A 85 -1.24 -18.05 10.78
N ALA A 86 -0.57 -19.16 11.11
CA ALA A 86 -1.15 -20.22 11.94
C ALA A 86 -1.46 -19.72 13.36
N GLY A 87 -0.55 -18.98 13.99
CA GLY A 87 -0.76 -18.38 15.31
C GLY A 87 -1.97 -17.45 15.35
N LYS A 88 -2.18 -16.64 14.32
CA LYS A 88 -3.38 -15.81 14.18
C LYS A 88 -4.67 -16.63 14.05
N GLU A 89 -4.66 -17.66 13.20
CA GLU A 89 -5.82 -18.57 13.07
C GLU A 89 -6.09 -19.30 14.39
N GLN A 90 -5.05 -19.70 15.14
CA GLN A 90 -5.18 -20.31 16.47
C GLN A 90 -5.80 -19.35 17.48
N THR A 91 -5.28 -18.11 17.63
CA THR A 91 -5.85 -17.12 18.56
C THR A 91 -7.30 -16.78 18.20
N PHE A 92 -7.61 -16.69 16.89
CA PHE A 92 -8.96 -16.45 16.41
C PHE A 92 -9.91 -17.62 16.74
N GLY A 93 -9.47 -18.86 16.50
CA GLY A 93 -10.24 -20.08 16.73
C GLY A 93 -10.33 -20.53 18.20
N THR A 94 -9.71 -19.81 19.14
CA THR A 94 -9.71 -20.10 20.57
C THR A 94 -10.18 -18.89 21.37
N LEU A 95 -9.25 -18.10 21.93
CA LEU A 95 -9.52 -16.96 22.81
C LEU A 95 -10.59 -16.02 22.24
N PHE A 96 -10.46 -15.64 20.96
CA PHE A 96 -11.41 -14.73 20.33
C PHE A 96 -12.77 -15.39 20.13
N ALA A 97 -12.80 -16.58 19.53
CA ALA A 97 -14.03 -17.33 19.28
C ALA A 97 -14.80 -17.66 20.57
N ARG A 98 -14.11 -17.96 21.67
CA ARG A 98 -14.68 -18.22 22.99
C ARG A 98 -15.39 -17.00 23.53
N THR A 99 -14.69 -15.87 23.60
CA THR A 99 -15.26 -14.61 24.10
C THR A 99 -16.41 -14.15 23.22
N LEU A 100 -16.28 -14.29 21.89
CA LEU A 100 -17.35 -13.93 20.96
C LEU A 100 -18.58 -14.83 21.07
N ALA A 101 -18.42 -16.13 21.35
CA ALA A 101 -19.55 -17.03 21.52
C ALA A 101 -20.36 -16.66 22.77
N GLU A 102 -19.69 -16.35 23.87
CA GLU A 102 -20.32 -16.00 25.15
C GLU A 102 -21.16 -14.71 25.04
N ILE A 103 -20.64 -13.69 24.35
CA ILE A 103 -21.33 -12.40 24.16
C ILE A 103 -22.28 -12.40 22.95
N GLY A 104 -22.41 -13.52 22.23
CA GLY A 104 -23.26 -13.65 21.05
C GLY A 104 -22.76 -12.93 19.78
N GLY A 105 -21.48 -12.57 19.71
CA GLY A 105 -20.84 -11.91 18.56
C GLY A 105 -20.22 -12.88 17.52
N LYS A 106 -20.15 -14.18 17.83
CA LYS A 106 -19.57 -15.21 16.95
C LYS A 106 -20.49 -15.50 15.76
N LEU A 107 -19.90 -15.61 14.56
CA LEU A 107 -20.56 -16.05 13.34
C LEU A 107 -20.01 -17.40 12.85
N HIS A 108 -20.59 -17.91 11.77
CA HIS A 108 -20.07 -19.05 11.01
C HIS A 108 -18.87 -18.60 10.17
N TYR A 109 -17.69 -19.15 10.43
CA TYR A 109 -16.47 -18.80 9.70
C TYR A 109 -16.06 -19.87 8.69
N GLY A 110 -17.02 -20.74 8.35
CA GLY A 110 -16.83 -21.84 7.45
C GLY A 110 -16.61 -23.15 8.20
N HIS A 111 -15.54 -23.85 7.85
CA HIS A 111 -15.42 -25.29 8.08
C HIS A 111 -14.37 -25.43 9.18
N PRO A 112 -14.53 -26.23 10.26
CA PRO A 112 -15.30 -27.46 10.36
C PRO A 112 -16.59 -27.35 11.21
N ASP A 113 -17.36 -26.26 11.09
CA ASP A 113 -18.55 -26.06 11.93
C ASP A 113 -19.65 -27.09 11.65
N PHE A 114 -20.44 -27.40 12.68
CA PHE A 114 -21.64 -28.22 12.62
C PHE A 114 -22.88 -27.34 12.59
N LEU A 115 -23.86 -27.68 11.76
CA LEU A 115 -25.07 -26.91 11.54
C LEU A 115 -26.30 -27.78 11.80
N ASN A 116 -27.32 -27.21 12.44
CA ASN A 116 -28.64 -27.81 12.52
C ASN A 116 -29.30 -27.73 11.12
N GLY A 117 -29.33 -28.87 10.43
CA GLY A 117 -29.79 -28.96 9.04
C GLY A 117 -31.25 -28.53 8.89
N ILE A 118 -32.11 -28.86 9.86
CA ILE A 118 -33.54 -28.49 9.84
C ILE A 118 -33.70 -26.97 9.97
N PHE A 119 -32.96 -26.36 10.91
CA PHE A 119 -33.00 -24.92 11.11
C PHE A 119 -32.50 -24.17 9.86
N MET A 120 -31.35 -24.58 9.33
CA MET A 120 -30.69 -23.87 8.23
C MET A 120 -31.43 -24.01 6.90
N THR A 121 -31.95 -25.20 6.57
CA THR A 121 -32.64 -25.46 5.29
C THR A 121 -33.96 -24.70 5.17
N THR A 122 -34.65 -24.46 6.28
CA THR A 122 -35.90 -23.68 6.31
C THR A 122 -35.68 -22.16 6.33
N ARG A 123 -34.42 -21.69 6.46
CA ARG A 123 -34.11 -20.27 6.72
C ARG A 123 -33.02 -19.66 5.82
N GLY A 124 -32.70 -20.29 4.70
CA GLY A 124 -31.79 -19.71 3.68
C GLY A 124 -30.59 -20.57 3.30
N GLY A 125 -30.47 -21.78 3.86
CA GLY A 125 -29.41 -22.72 3.56
C GLY A 125 -28.10 -22.42 4.29
N VAL A 126 -27.04 -23.13 3.91
CA VAL A 126 -25.74 -23.06 4.61
C VAL A 126 -24.75 -22.08 3.98
N SER A 127 -25.11 -21.48 2.84
CA SER A 127 -24.19 -20.61 2.10
C SER A 127 -24.91 -19.69 1.13
N LYS A 128 -24.47 -18.43 1.04
CA LYS A 128 -25.06 -17.46 0.13
C LYS A 128 -24.34 -17.47 -1.23
N ALA A 129 -24.97 -18.09 -2.22
CA ALA A 129 -24.43 -18.17 -3.58
C ALA A 129 -24.82 -16.97 -4.44
N GLN A 130 -23.86 -16.15 -4.86
CA GLN A 130 -24.08 -15.15 -5.90
C GLN A 130 -22.84 -14.97 -6.79
N LYS A 131 -23.04 -14.93 -8.10
CA LYS A 131 -21.90 -14.84 -9.04
C LYS A 131 -21.19 -13.49 -8.91
N GLY A 132 -19.94 -13.51 -8.48
CA GLY A 132 -19.09 -12.32 -8.36
C GLY A 132 -19.41 -11.41 -7.17
N LEU A 133 -20.21 -11.91 -6.21
CA LEU A 133 -20.56 -11.26 -4.95
C LEU A 133 -20.53 -12.30 -3.83
N HIS A 134 -20.46 -11.86 -2.58
CA HIS A 134 -20.41 -12.71 -1.38
C HIS A 134 -19.21 -13.67 -1.41
N LEU A 135 -18.01 -13.10 -1.53
CA LEU A 135 -16.75 -13.87 -1.52
C LEU A 135 -16.53 -14.64 -0.21
N ASN A 136 -17.11 -14.14 0.88
CA ASN A 136 -17.18 -14.79 2.19
C ASN A 136 -18.59 -15.35 2.38
N GLU A 137 -18.95 -16.37 1.61
CA GLU A 137 -20.30 -16.92 1.53
C GLU A 137 -20.80 -17.52 2.85
N ASP A 138 -19.88 -18.14 3.61
CA ASP A 138 -20.18 -18.91 4.82
C ASP A 138 -20.70 -17.97 5.95
N ILE A 139 -20.13 -16.77 6.07
CA ILE A 139 -20.47 -15.83 7.15
C ILE A 139 -21.92 -15.31 7.07
N TYR A 140 -22.50 -15.30 5.87
CA TYR A 140 -23.91 -14.93 5.68
C TYR A 140 -24.86 -15.95 6.29
N ALA A 141 -24.48 -17.23 6.35
CA ALA A 141 -25.27 -18.23 7.04
C ALA A 141 -25.30 -17.96 8.54
N GLY A 142 -24.15 -17.56 9.12
CA GLY A 142 -24.06 -17.14 10.52
C GLY A 142 -24.91 -15.90 10.84
N MET A 143 -24.83 -14.86 10.00
CA MET A 143 -25.66 -13.65 10.17
C MET A 143 -27.15 -13.97 10.05
N THR A 144 -27.53 -14.83 9.09
CA THR A 144 -28.91 -15.25 8.89
C THR A 144 -29.42 -16.07 10.08
N ALA A 145 -28.59 -16.95 10.64
CA ALA A 145 -28.95 -17.73 11.82
C ALA A 145 -29.28 -16.81 13.01
N GLN A 146 -28.42 -15.83 13.31
CA GLN A 146 -28.66 -14.85 14.37
C GLN A 146 -29.92 -14.00 14.13
N LEU A 147 -30.11 -13.48 12.92
CA LEU A 147 -31.29 -12.67 12.56
C LEU A 147 -32.61 -13.45 12.64
N ARG A 148 -32.57 -14.78 12.65
CA ARG A 148 -33.74 -15.66 12.72
C ARG A 148 -33.92 -16.30 14.09
N GLY A 149 -33.24 -15.80 15.12
CA GLY A 149 -33.35 -16.28 16.50
C GLY A 149 -32.53 -17.53 16.82
N GLY A 150 -31.60 -17.92 15.94
CA GLY A 150 -30.67 -19.02 16.21
C GLY A 150 -29.44 -18.56 16.99
N ARG A 151 -28.97 -19.39 17.93
CA ARG A 151 -27.72 -19.20 18.65
C ARG A 151 -26.55 -19.88 17.95
N ILE A 152 -25.35 -19.33 18.13
CA ILE A 152 -24.10 -19.90 17.64
C ILE A 152 -23.20 -20.19 18.84
N LYS A 153 -22.96 -21.47 19.13
CA LYS A 153 -22.06 -21.91 20.21
C LYS A 153 -20.66 -22.17 19.67
N HIS A 154 -19.68 -22.32 20.56
CA HIS A 154 -18.32 -22.69 20.22
C HIS A 154 -17.80 -23.79 21.13
N CYS A 155 -17.23 -24.85 20.56
CA CYS A 155 -16.51 -25.88 21.31
C CYS A 155 -15.03 -25.89 20.92
N GLU A 156 -14.17 -26.07 21.93
CA GLU A 156 -12.71 -26.13 21.75
C GLU A 156 -12.12 -27.54 21.97
N TYR A 157 -12.89 -28.45 22.59
CA TYR A 157 -12.41 -29.82 22.83
C TYR A 157 -12.33 -30.66 21.56
N TYR A 158 -13.04 -30.26 20.50
CA TYR A 158 -12.97 -30.84 19.16
C TYR A 158 -12.19 -29.91 18.22
N GLN A 159 -11.31 -30.48 17.41
CA GLN A 159 -10.52 -29.75 16.41
C GLN A 159 -10.43 -30.52 15.10
N CYS A 160 -10.34 -29.80 13.98
CA CYS A 160 -10.07 -30.40 12.67
C CYS A 160 -8.70 -29.93 12.15
N GLY A 161 -7.89 -30.86 11.65
CA GLY A 161 -6.60 -30.54 11.04
C GLY A 161 -6.81 -29.85 9.70
N LYS A 162 -6.11 -28.75 9.43
CA LYS A 162 -6.19 -27.99 8.17
C LYS A 162 -4.81 -27.75 7.57
N GLY A 163 -4.63 -28.17 6.31
CA GLY A 163 -3.41 -27.89 5.56
C GLY A 163 -3.49 -26.53 4.88
N ARG A 164 -2.61 -25.59 5.24
CA ARG A 164 -2.55 -24.25 4.63
C ARG A 164 -1.30 -24.08 3.77
N ASP A 165 -1.48 -23.45 2.60
CA ASP A 165 -0.33 -22.90 1.87
C ASP A 165 0.02 -21.54 2.48
N LEU A 166 1.16 -21.51 3.17
CA LEU A 166 1.58 -20.39 4.03
C LEU A 166 2.70 -19.55 3.39
N GLY A 167 2.80 -19.55 2.06
CA GLY A 167 3.69 -18.63 1.35
C GLY A 167 3.20 -17.17 1.41
N PHE A 168 4.13 -16.21 1.29
CA PHE A 168 3.83 -14.77 1.33
C PHE A 168 2.65 -14.36 0.43
N GLY A 169 2.69 -14.77 -0.84
CA GLY A 169 1.61 -14.45 -1.79
C GLY A 169 0.27 -15.12 -1.44
N SER A 170 0.31 -16.34 -0.92
CA SER A 170 -0.88 -17.12 -0.56
C SER A 170 -1.60 -16.53 0.65
N ILE A 171 -0.84 -16.13 1.69
CA ILE A 171 -1.40 -15.43 2.86
C ILE A 171 -2.04 -14.12 2.45
N LEU A 172 -1.37 -13.29 1.64
CA LEU A 172 -1.91 -12.00 1.24
C LEU A 172 -3.12 -12.09 0.30
N ASN A 173 -3.21 -13.15 -0.51
CA ASN A 173 -4.41 -13.44 -1.27
C ASN A 173 -5.58 -13.80 -0.34
N PHE A 174 -5.32 -14.53 0.74
CA PHE A 174 -6.32 -14.82 1.77
C PHE A 174 -6.74 -13.54 2.52
N THR A 175 -5.80 -12.69 2.91
CA THR A 175 -6.07 -11.33 3.45
C THR A 175 -6.95 -10.52 2.51
N THR A 176 -6.62 -10.50 1.21
CA THR A 176 -7.40 -9.80 0.18
C THR A 176 -8.82 -10.37 0.07
N LYS A 177 -8.96 -11.71 0.10
CA LYS A 177 -10.27 -12.37 0.12
C LYS A 177 -11.11 -11.88 1.31
N ILE A 178 -10.57 -11.94 2.53
CA ILE A 178 -11.31 -11.52 3.73
C ILE A 178 -11.66 -10.03 3.67
N GLY A 179 -10.69 -9.16 3.35
CA GLY A 179 -10.91 -7.71 3.33
C GLY A 179 -11.92 -7.27 2.27
N THR A 180 -11.88 -7.88 1.07
CA THR A 180 -12.91 -7.63 0.03
C THR A 180 -14.27 -8.16 0.48
N GLY A 181 -14.34 -9.39 1.01
CA GLY A 181 -15.57 -9.95 1.54
C GLY A 181 -16.18 -9.12 2.67
N MET A 182 -15.37 -8.48 3.52
CA MET A 182 -15.86 -7.53 4.53
C MET A 182 -16.54 -6.31 3.88
N GLY A 183 -15.94 -5.75 2.81
CA GLY A 183 -16.57 -4.63 2.09
C GLY A 183 -17.95 -4.99 1.52
N GLU A 184 -18.15 -6.25 1.09
CA GLU A 184 -19.46 -6.73 0.63
C GLU A 184 -20.44 -6.95 1.80
N GLN A 185 -19.94 -7.42 2.94
CA GLN A 185 -20.73 -7.57 4.16
C GLN A 185 -21.23 -6.23 4.68
N MET A 186 -20.39 -5.18 4.74
CA MET A 186 -20.80 -3.85 5.21
C MET A 186 -21.93 -3.23 4.38
N LEU A 187 -22.05 -3.64 3.11
CA LEU A 187 -23.08 -3.19 2.18
C LEU A 187 -24.30 -4.12 2.15
N SER A 188 -24.29 -5.20 2.93
CA SER A 188 -25.33 -6.22 2.89
C SER A 188 -26.51 -5.87 3.78
N ARG A 189 -27.68 -6.42 3.40
CA ARG A 189 -28.92 -6.24 4.16
C ARG A 189 -28.84 -6.86 5.55
N GLU A 190 -28.17 -8.00 5.67
CA GLU A 190 -27.97 -8.69 6.95
C GLU A 190 -27.22 -7.79 7.94
N TYR A 191 -26.16 -7.14 7.47
CA TYR A 191 -25.36 -6.22 8.26
C TYR A 191 -26.14 -4.96 8.65
N TYR A 192 -27.01 -4.46 7.76
CA TYR A 192 -27.94 -3.37 8.08
C TYR A 192 -28.91 -3.73 9.22
N TYR A 193 -29.50 -4.93 9.20
CA TYR A 193 -30.41 -5.35 10.26
C TYR A 193 -29.69 -5.61 11.57
N LEU A 194 -28.56 -6.32 11.55
CA LEU A 194 -27.75 -6.52 12.76
C LEU A 194 -27.29 -5.19 13.36
N GLY A 195 -26.90 -4.22 12.52
CA GLY A 195 -26.48 -2.89 12.97
C GLY A 195 -27.59 -2.01 13.53
N THR A 196 -28.87 -2.29 13.23
CA THR A 196 -30.02 -1.49 13.68
C THR A 196 -30.87 -2.17 14.75
N GLN A 197 -30.78 -3.50 14.89
CA GLN A 197 -31.65 -4.29 15.77
C GLN A 197 -30.91 -4.91 16.97
N LEU A 198 -29.58 -5.00 16.95
CA LEU A 198 -28.84 -5.53 18.09
C LEU A 198 -28.87 -4.53 19.28
N PRO A 199 -28.98 -5.03 20.52
CA PRO A 199 -28.77 -4.18 21.70
C PRO A 199 -27.32 -3.68 21.73
N LEU A 200 -27.08 -2.56 22.42
CA LEU A 200 -25.81 -1.81 22.34
C LEU A 200 -24.58 -2.66 22.68
N ASP A 201 -24.65 -3.49 23.71
CA ASP A 201 -23.58 -4.40 24.15
C ASP A 201 -23.20 -5.41 23.06
N ARG A 202 -24.21 -6.06 22.44
CA ARG A 202 -24.00 -7.00 21.32
C ARG A 202 -23.56 -6.27 20.06
N PHE A 203 -24.08 -5.07 19.81
CA PHE A 203 -23.69 -4.24 18.68
C PHE A 203 -22.21 -3.85 18.74
N LEU A 204 -21.72 -3.38 19.89
CA LEU A 204 -20.31 -3.02 20.07
C LEU A 204 -19.40 -4.23 19.91
N SER A 205 -19.82 -5.38 20.46
CA SER A 205 -19.12 -6.66 20.32
C SER A 205 -19.05 -7.11 18.86
N PHE A 206 -20.17 -7.05 18.14
CA PHE A 206 -20.27 -7.35 16.72
C PHE A 206 -19.43 -6.38 15.88
N TYR A 207 -19.45 -5.08 16.18
CA TYR A 207 -18.62 -4.10 15.50
C TYR A 207 -17.14 -4.42 15.69
N TYR A 208 -16.69 -4.61 16.93
CA TYR A 208 -15.29 -4.89 17.24
C TYR A 208 -14.80 -6.18 16.56
N ALA A 209 -15.63 -7.23 16.57
CA ALA A 209 -15.32 -8.54 16.01
C ALA A 209 -15.14 -8.56 14.49
N HIS A 210 -15.90 -7.72 13.79
CA HIS A 210 -16.08 -7.81 12.34
C HIS A 210 -15.61 -6.52 11.64
N ALA A 211 -16.53 -5.60 11.33
CA ALA A 211 -16.24 -4.37 10.59
C ALA A 211 -15.14 -3.52 11.24
N GLY A 212 -15.16 -3.39 12.57
CA GLY A 212 -14.24 -2.55 13.34
C GLY A 212 -12.78 -2.92 13.15
N PHE A 213 -12.45 -4.21 13.06
CA PHE A 213 -11.08 -4.67 12.75
C PHE A 213 -10.58 -4.12 11.40
N HIS A 214 -11.40 -4.20 10.36
CA HIS A 214 -11.03 -3.76 9.01
C HIS A 214 -11.02 -2.22 8.88
N VAL A 215 -11.96 -1.55 9.54
CA VAL A 215 -12.01 -0.08 9.61
C VAL A 215 -10.80 0.46 10.39
N ASN A 216 -10.39 -0.19 11.49
CA ASN A 216 -9.22 0.20 12.26
C ASN A 216 -7.92 0.13 11.43
N ASN A 217 -7.71 -0.94 10.66
CA ASN A 217 -6.59 -1.02 9.72
C ASN A 217 -6.58 0.17 8.73
N THR A 218 -7.76 0.55 8.24
CA THR A 218 -7.91 1.71 7.35
C THR A 218 -7.56 3.01 8.05
N PHE A 219 -7.98 3.20 9.30
CA PHE A 219 -7.62 4.37 10.09
C PHE A 219 -6.13 4.44 10.39
N ILE A 220 -5.47 3.32 10.72
CA ILE A 220 -4.03 3.28 10.92
C ILE A 220 -3.29 3.81 9.67
N MET A 221 -3.63 3.29 8.49
CA MET A 221 -3.00 3.74 7.24
C MET A 221 -3.36 5.17 6.84
N LEU A 222 -4.56 5.64 7.20
CA LEU A 222 -4.95 7.04 7.01
C LEU A 222 -4.17 7.96 7.95
N SER A 223 -4.04 7.61 9.24
CA SER A 223 -3.28 8.36 10.23
C SER A 223 -1.82 8.50 9.83
N VAL A 224 -1.20 7.44 9.29
CA VAL A 224 0.17 7.51 8.75
C VAL A 224 0.27 8.49 7.58
N GLN A 225 -0.72 8.52 6.67
CA GLN A 225 -0.74 9.48 5.57
C GLN A 225 -0.90 10.92 6.06
N LEU A 226 -1.87 11.17 6.95
CA LEU A 226 -2.10 12.50 7.53
C LEU A 226 -0.88 12.98 8.33
N PHE A 227 -0.21 12.07 9.05
CA PHE A 227 1.03 12.37 9.73
C PHE A 227 2.14 12.79 8.75
N MET A 228 2.32 12.08 7.63
CA MET A 228 3.29 12.49 6.60
C MET A 228 2.95 13.86 5.98
N PHE A 229 1.67 14.20 5.84
CA PHE A 229 1.24 15.53 5.40
C PHE A 229 1.59 16.62 6.41
N CYS A 230 1.42 16.33 7.70
CA CYS A 230 1.84 17.23 8.78
C CYS A 230 3.37 17.42 8.76
N ILE A 231 4.14 16.34 8.59
CA ILE A 231 5.60 16.37 8.49
C ILE A 231 6.09 17.18 7.29
N LEU A 232 5.43 17.10 6.13
CA LEU A 232 5.75 17.97 4.99
C LEU A 232 5.57 19.46 5.32
N ASN A 233 4.43 19.82 5.91
CA ASN A 233 4.13 21.22 6.23
C ASN A 233 5.04 21.76 7.33
N LEU A 234 5.25 20.98 8.39
CA LEU A 234 6.16 21.35 9.47
C LEU A 234 7.62 21.38 9.00
N GLY A 235 8.03 20.47 8.12
CA GLY A 235 9.37 20.46 7.53
C GLY A 235 9.64 21.72 6.70
N ALA A 236 8.68 22.14 5.86
CA ALA A 236 8.77 23.40 5.13
C ALA A 236 8.81 24.61 6.09
N LEU A 237 7.95 24.62 7.13
CA LEU A 237 7.93 25.65 8.15
C LEU A 237 9.27 25.76 8.89
N ARG A 238 9.82 24.63 9.34
CA ARG A 238 11.10 24.56 10.04
C ARG A 238 12.27 25.00 9.18
N HIS A 239 12.24 24.68 7.88
CA HIS A 239 13.31 25.01 6.96
C HIS A 239 13.44 26.54 6.76
N GLU A 240 12.32 27.25 6.64
CA GLU A 240 12.30 28.70 6.40
C GLU A 240 12.30 29.54 7.69
N THR A 241 11.91 28.98 8.84
CA THR A 241 11.89 29.73 10.11
C THR A 241 13.06 29.41 11.03
N ILE A 242 13.50 30.42 11.79
CA ILE A 242 14.52 30.27 12.82
C ILE A 242 13.85 29.90 14.15
N ILE A 243 14.26 28.78 14.76
CA ILE A 243 13.70 28.33 16.03
C ILE A 243 14.20 29.22 17.19
N CYS A 244 13.26 29.62 18.04
CA CYS A 244 13.55 30.26 19.32
C CYS A 244 14.35 29.38 20.31
N ARG A 245 15.20 30.03 21.10
CA ARG A 245 15.79 29.45 22.31
C ARG A 245 14.74 29.42 23.43
N TYR A 246 13.87 28.44 23.37
CA TYR A 246 12.85 28.24 24.39
C TYR A 246 13.44 27.66 25.68
N ASN A 247 13.17 28.32 26.80
CA ASN A 247 13.44 27.84 28.15
C ASN A 247 12.09 27.55 28.85
N ARG A 248 11.94 26.34 29.41
CA ARG A 248 10.71 25.95 30.10
C ARG A 248 10.53 26.64 31.45
N ASN A 249 11.63 27.11 32.04
CA ASN A 249 11.64 27.70 33.37
C ASN A 249 11.35 29.21 33.35
N THR A 250 11.23 29.82 32.17
CA THR A 250 10.89 31.23 32.01
C THR A 250 9.38 31.40 31.81
N PRO A 251 8.76 32.47 32.33
CA PRO A 251 7.35 32.77 32.09
C PRO A 251 7.04 32.90 30.59
N ILE A 252 5.81 32.55 30.19
CA ILE A 252 5.33 32.65 28.78
C ILE A 252 5.34 34.11 28.29
N THR A 253 5.35 35.08 29.21
CA THR A 253 5.40 36.51 28.91
C THR A 253 6.80 37.02 28.56
N ASP A 254 7.85 36.23 28.78
CA ASP A 254 9.22 36.62 28.41
C ASP A 254 9.35 36.61 26.88
N PRO A 255 9.91 37.66 26.26
CA PRO A 255 10.04 37.74 24.82
C PRO A 255 10.98 36.66 24.28
N GLU A 256 10.62 36.12 23.12
CA GLU A 256 11.34 35.02 22.50
C GLU A 256 12.68 35.48 21.90
N TRP A 257 13.72 34.65 22.07
CA TRP A 257 15.08 34.93 21.61
C TRP A 257 15.52 33.95 20.51
N PRO A 258 16.12 34.38 19.39
CA PRO A 258 16.32 35.77 18.95
C PRO A 258 15.01 36.45 18.52
N THR A 259 14.92 37.77 18.62
CA THR A 259 13.69 38.51 18.33
C THR A 259 13.23 38.26 16.88
N GLY A 260 11.96 37.87 16.70
CA GLY A 260 11.40 37.49 15.40
C GLY A 260 11.48 35.99 15.08
N CYS A 261 12.04 35.16 15.98
CA CYS A 261 12.05 33.71 15.83
C CYS A 261 10.64 33.10 15.95
N ALA A 262 10.48 31.86 15.49
CA ALA A 262 9.27 31.07 15.65
C ALA A 262 9.49 29.96 16.69
N ASN A 263 8.69 29.93 17.75
CA ASN A 263 8.81 28.90 18.78
C ASN A 263 8.15 27.57 18.37
N LEU A 264 8.87 26.78 17.57
CA LEU A 264 8.42 25.48 17.10
C LEU A 264 8.73 24.32 18.06
N ARG A 265 9.41 24.56 19.19
CA ARG A 265 9.81 23.47 20.11
C ARG A 265 8.61 22.69 20.66
N PRO A 266 7.52 23.32 21.13
CA PRO A 266 6.35 22.57 21.62
C PRO A 266 5.76 21.64 20.56
N CYS A 267 5.75 22.04 19.29
CA CYS A 267 5.26 21.21 18.19
C CYS A 267 6.18 20.03 17.92
N LEU A 268 7.50 20.24 17.92
CA LEU A 268 8.49 19.18 17.73
C LEU A 268 8.47 18.17 18.88
N ASP A 269 8.41 18.65 20.13
CA ASP A 269 8.30 17.83 21.33
C ASP A 269 6.99 17.01 21.33
N TRP A 270 5.88 17.61 20.87
CA TRP A 270 4.61 16.90 20.72
C TRP A 270 4.71 15.77 19.69
N ILE A 271 5.32 16.03 18.52
CA ILE A 271 5.54 15.01 17.50
C ILE A 271 6.42 13.90 18.04
N GLU A 272 7.53 14.23 18.71
CA GLU A 272 8.40 13.24 19.35
C GLU A 272 7.60 12.33 20.29
N ARG A 273 6.82 12.91 21.21
CA ARG A 273 5.98 12.15 22.15
C ARG A 273 4.94 11.27 21.45
N CYS A 274 4.27 11.78 20.41
CA CYS A 274 3.32 11.00 19.63
C CYS A 274 4.00 9.83 18.91
N CYS A 275 5.17 10.04 18.30
CA CYS A 275 5.92 9.00 17.60
C CYS A 275 6.41 7.91 18.57
N VAL A 276 6.95 8.30 19.73
CA VAL A 276 7.39 7.36 20.77
C VAL A 276 6.20 6.58 21.33
N SER A 277 5.03 7.22 21.50
CA SER A 277 3.81 6.55 21.97
C SER A 277 3.35 5.46 20.99
N ILE A 278 3.39 5.73 19.69
CA ILE A 278 3.07 4.74 18.65
C ILE A 278 4.02 3.53 18.74
N PHE A 279 5.32 3.79 18.94
CA PHE A 279 6.31 2.72 19.10
C PHE A 279 6.01 1.84 20.33
N ILE A 280 5.59 2.42 21.45
CA ILE A 280 5.20 1.67 22.65
C ILE A 280 3.94 0.83 22.37
N VAL A 281 2.90 1.41 21.77
CA VAL A 281 1.66 0.70 21.42
C VAL A 281 1.92 -0.48 20.48
N PHE A 282 2.88 -0.33 19.56
CA PHE A 282 3.33 -1.42 18.70
C PHE A 282 3.84 -2.62 19.52
N PHE A 283 4.66 -2.43 20.57
CA PHE A 283 5.07 -3.54 21.42
C PHE A 283 3.92 -4.15 22.22
N ILE A 284 2.98 -3.33 22.69
CA ILE A 284 1.78 -3.80 23.39
C ILE A 284 0.96 -4.76 22.51
N SER A 285 0.95 -4.56 21.18
CA SER A 285 0.23 -5.44 20.25
C SER A 285 0.72 -6.90 20.24
N PHE A 286 1.94 -7.18 20.70
CA PHE A 286 2.46 -8.55 20.83
C PHE A 286 2.09 -9.23 22.14
N VAL A 287 1.55 -8.49 23.12
CA VAL A 287 1.21 -9.03 24.44
C VAL A 287 0.18 -10.17 24.35
N PRO A 288 -0.93 -10.07 23.59
CA PRO A 288 -1.93 -11.15 23.55
C PRO A 288 -1.35 -12.48 23.06
N LEU A 289 -0.59 -12.48 21.97
CA LEU A 289 0.07 -13.68 21.45
C LEU A 289 1.09 -14.22 22.45
N THR A 290 1.87 -13.33 23.08
CA THR A 290 2.88 -13.73 24.06
C THR A 290 2.24 -14.35 25.29
N VAL A 291 1.12 -13.81 25.77
CA VAL A 291 0.36 -14.35 26.90
C VAL A 291 -0.26 -15.70 26.55
N GLN A 292 -0.86 -15.85 25.36
CA GLN A 292 -1.41 -17.14 24.91
C GLN A 292 -0.32 -18.22 24.84
N GLU A 293 0.85 -17.90 24.27
CA GLU A 293 1.95 -18.86 24.19
C GLU A 293 2.54 -19.18 25.57
N LEU A 294 2.58 -18.18 26.46
CA LEU A 294 3.05 -18.34 27.82
C LEU A 294 2.14 -19.30 28.60
N THR A 295 0.81 -19.19 28.45
CA THR A 295 -0.15 -20.05 29.15
C THR A 295 -0.20 -21.46 28.57
N GLU A 296 -0.12 -21.62 27.26
CA GLU A 296 -0.21 -22.96 26.64
C GLU A 296 1.11 -23.75 26.65
N ARG A 297 2.25 -23.07 26.45
CA ARG A 297 3.52 -23.73 26.15
C ARG A 297 4.64 -23.39 27.14
N GLY A 298 4.41 -22.47 28.07
CA GLY A 298 5.36 -22.03 29.09
C GLY A 298 6.36 -20.97 28.63
N PHE A 299 7.04 -20.36 29.59
CA PHE A 299 7.86 -19.16 29.38
C PHE A 299 8.96 -19.31 28.32
N TRP A 300 9.77 -20.37 28.40
CA TRP A 300 10.93 -20.50 27.51
C TRP A 300 10.52 -20.65 26.04
N ARG A 301 9.42 -21.37 25.77
CA ARG A 301 8.90 -21.53 24.41
C ARG A 301 8.30 -20.22 23.89
N ALA A 302 7.56 -19.50 24.72
CA ALA A 302 7.01 -18.20 24.37
C ALA A 302 8.13 -17.17 24.07
N ALA A 303 9.14 -17.06 24.94
CA ALA A 303 10.26 -16.12 24.77
C ALA A 303 11.11 -16.44 23.53
N THR A 304 11.42 -17.72 23.29
CA THR A 304 12.18 -18.13 22.09
C THR A 304 11.39 -17.92 20.81
N ARG A 305 10.07 -18.16 20.81
CA ARG A 305 9.19 -17.88 19.67
C ARG A 305 9.14 -16.37 19.38
N LEU A 306 8.95 -15.54 20.40
CA LEU A 306 8.95 -14.08 20.26
C LEU A 306 10.29 -13.56 19.71
N ALA A 307 11.42 -14.05 20.22
CA ALA A 307 12.74 -13.70 19.70
C ALA A 307 12.93 -14.10 18.24
N LYS A 308 12.39 -15.26 17.83
CA LYS A 308 12.39 -15.69 16.42
C LYS A 308 11.54 -14.79 15.53
N HIS A 309 10.38 -14.30 16.00
CA HIS A 309 9.56 -13.35 15.25
C HIS A 309 10.30 -12.04 14.93
N PHE A 310 10.94 -11.44 15.94
CA PHE A 310 11.70 -10.20 15.75
C PHE A 310 12.95 -10.40 14.90
N SER A 311 13.72 -11.47 15.15
CA SER A 311 14.92 -11.78 14.33
C SER A 311 14.58 -12.13 12.88
N SER A 312 13.33 -12.53 12.61
CA SER A 312 12.83 -12.81 11.25
C SER A 312 12.10 -11.64 10.59
N PHE A 313 12.13 -10.46 11.22
CA PHE A 313 11.46 -9.24 10.75
C PHE A 313 9.94 -9.39 10.53
N SER A 314 9.26 -10.27 11.28
CA SER A 314 7.80 -10.43 11.16
C SER A 314 6.99 -9.15 11.33
N PRO A 315 7.41 -8.13 12.13
CA PRO A 315 6.72 -6.84 12.15
C PRO A 315 6.58 -6.17 10.78
N LEU A 316 7.56 -6.32 9.89
CA LEU A 316 7.50 -5.74 8.55
C LEU A 316 6.42 -6.43 7.70
N PHE A 317 6.24 -7.73 7.89
CA PHE A 317 5.15 -8.47 7.28
C PHE A 317 3.80 -7.94 7.77
N GLU A 318 3.65 -7.69 9.07
CA GLU A 318 2.41 -7.20 9.68
C GLU A 318 2.00 -5.81 9.19
N VAL A 319 2.94 -4.87 9.09
CA VAL A 319 2.69 -3.56 8.50
C VAL A 319 2.20 -3.70 7.05
N PHE A 320 2.79 -4.63 6.29
CA PHE A 320 2.35 -4.90 4.92
C PHE A 320 0.94 -5.52 4.87
N VAL A 321 0.62 -6.48 5.75
CA VAL A 321 -0.72 -7.09 5.84
C VAL A 321 -1.79 -6.04 6.17
N CYS A 322 -1.52 -5.13 7.10
CA CYS A 322 -2.41 -4.01 7.44
C CYS A 322 -2.77 -3.16 6.19
N GLN A 323 -1.78 -2.82 5.38
CA GLN A 323 -2.01 -2.10 4.12
C GLN A 323 -2.82 -2.92 3.11
N ILE A 324 -2.61 -4.24 3.03
CA ILE A 324 -3.40 -5.11 2.13
C ILE A 324 -4.86 -5.21 2.58
N TYR A 325 -5.15 -5.31 3.88
CA TYR A 325 -6.52 -5.23 4.39
C TYR A 325 -7.19 -3.90 4.03
N THR A 326 -6.49 -2.79 4.26
CA THR A 326 -6.97 -1.44 3.92
C THR A 326 -7.26 -1.32 2.43
N ASN A 327 -6.33 -1.74 1.58
CA ASN A 327 -6.51 -1.68 0.14
C ASN A 327 -7.67 -2.55 -0.34
N ALA A 328 -7.78 -3.79 0.17
CA ALA A 328 -8.85 -4.72 -0.18
C ALA A 328 -10.24 -4.15 0.16
N LEU A 329 -10.39 -3.58 1.37
CA LEU A 329 -11.63 -2.95 1.81
C LEU A 329 -11.99 -1.73 0.94
N GLN A 330 -11.07 -0.78 0.81
CA GLN A 330 -11.29 0.46 0.05
C GLN A 330 -11.60 0.21 -1.42
N GLN A 331 -10.85 -0.71 -2.06
CA GLN A 331 -11.06 -1.06 -3.47
C GLN A 331 -12.44 -1.67 -3.68
N ASN A 332 -12.86 -2.57 -2.78
CA ASN A 332 -14.17 -3.20 -2.90
C ASN A 332 -15.31 -2.20 -2.67
N LEU A 333 -15.22 -1.33 -1.66
CA LEU A 333 -16.24 -0.28 -1.43
C LEU A 333 -16.32 0.73 -2.58
N SER A 334 -15.18 1.07 -3.20
CA SER A 334 -15.12 2.08 -4.26
C SER A 334 -15.58 1.54 -5.62
N TYR A 335 -15.06 0.37 -6.01
CA TYR A 335 -15.23 -0.17 -7.37
C TYR A 335 -16.18 -1.37 -7.43
N GLY A 336 -16.42 -2.05 -6.30
CA GLY A 336 -17.12 -3.33 -6.26
C GLY A 336 -16.36 -4.46 -6.94
N GLY A 337 -16.92 -5.66 -6.85
CA GLY A 337 -16.39 -6.86 -7.51
C GLY A 337 -15.26 -7.50 -6.70
N ALA A 338 -15.63 -8.31 -5.70
CA ALA A 338 -14.69 -9.16 -5.01
C ALA A 338 -14.22 -10.27 -5.97
N ARG A 339 -13.00 -10.12 -6.51
CA ARG A 339 -12.38 -11.13 -7.36
C ARG A 339 -11.41 -11.96 -6.53
N TYR A 340 -11.69 -13.26 -6.42
CA TYR A 340 -10.64 -14.21 -6.10
C TYR A 340 -9.60 -14.19 -7.22
N ILE A 341 -8.42 -13.63 -6.96
CA ILE A 341 -7.27 -13.78 -7.83
C ILE A 341 -6.67 -15.15 -7.51
N GLY A 342 -7.17 -16.18 -8.17
CA GLY A 342 -6.60 -17.52 -8.10
C GLY A 342 -5.21 -17.53 -8.70
N THR A 343 -4.19 -17.27 -7.89
CA THR A 343 -2.84 -17.75 -8.18
C THR A 343 -2.82 -19.19 -7.71
N GLY A 344 -2.42 -20.14 -8.56
CA GLY A 344 -2.36 -21.56 -8.17
C GLY A 344 -1.63 -21.73 -6.83
N ARG A 345 -2.02 -22.76 -6.05
CA ARG A 345 -1.32 -23.14 -4.81
C ARG A 345 0.12 -23.53 -5.20
N GLY A 346 1.06 -22.63 -4.91
CA GLY A 346 2.48 -22.89 -5.08
C GLY A 346 3.05 -23.53 -3.82
N PHE A 347 4.31 -23.94 -3.85
CA PHE A 347 5.00 -24.24 -2.60
C PHE A 347 5.46 -22.94 -1.95
N ALA A 348 5.32 -22.80 -0.63
CA ALA A 348 5.81 -21.64 0.12
C ALA A 348 7.32 -21.40 -0.04
N THR A 349 8.06 -22.44 -0.44
CA THR A 349 9.50 -22.44 -0.69
C THR A 349 9.86 -22.03 -2.13
N ALA A 350 8.87 -21.90 -3.02
CA ALA A 350 9.10 -21.53 -4.41
C ALA A 350 9.31 -20.03 -4.57
N ARG A 351 10.45 -19.66 -5.18
CA ARG A 351 10.76 -18.28 -5.55
C ARG A 351 9.80 -17.78 -6.64
N MET A 352 9.31 -16.55 -6.48
CA MET A 352 8.66 -15.80 -7.55
C MET A 352 9.61 -14.77 -8.19
N PRO A 353 9.59 -14.58 -9.53
CA PRO A 353 10.38 -13.54 -10.20
C PRO A 353 9.99 -12.12 -9.78
N PHE A 354 10.98 -11.22 -9.68
CA PHE A 354 10.80 -9.82 -9.27
C PHE A 354 9.66 -9.10 -10.01
N GLY A 355 9.61 -9.17 -11.35
CA GLY A 355 8.57 -8.48 -12.12
C GLY A 355 7.14 -8.93 -11.81
N ILE A 356 6.94 -10.20 -11.45
CA ILE A 356 5.63 -10.73 -11.06
C ILE A 356 5.25 -10.19 -9.67
N LEU A 357 6.18 -10.25 -8.70
CA LEU A 357 5.99 -9.70 -7.36
C LEU A 357 5.69 -8.20 -7.40
N TYR A 358 6.49 -7.44 -8.15
CA TYR A 358 6.29 -6.02 -8.36
C TYR A 358 4.89 -5.74 -8.93
N SER A 359 4.51 -6.38 -10.04
CA SER A 359 3.19 -6.17 -10.66
C SER A 359 2.01 -6.52 -9.75
N ARG A 360 2.19 -7.45 -8.80
CA ARG A 360 1.15 -7.85 -7.85
C ARG A 360 0.95 -6.82 -6.75
N PHE A 361 2.03 -6.22 -6.26
CA PHE A 361 2.02 -5.39 -5.05
C PHE A 361 2.29 -3.89 -5.31
N ALA A 362 2.56 -3.50 -6.56
CA ALA A 362 2.78 -2.12 -6.97
C ALA A 362 1.60 -1.20 -6.60
N ALA A 363 0.41 -1.50 -7.12
CA ALA A 363 -0.79 -0.70 -6.86
C ALA A 363 -1.34 -0.82 -5.42
N PRO A 364 -1.38 -2.01 -4.78
CA PRO A 364 -1.89 -2.14 -3.41
C PRO A 364 -1.01 -1.50 -2.33
N SER A 365 0.31 -1.49 -2.49
CA SER A 365 1.23 -1.09 -1.40
C SER A 365 2.40 -0.22 -1.88
N ILE A 366 3.22 -0.68 -2.83
CA ILE A 366 4.53 -0.05 -3.15
C ILE A 366 4.36 1.42 -3.60
N TYR A 367 3.36 1.75 -4.43
CA TYR A 367 3.13 3.13 -4.86
C TYR A 367 2.73 4.06 -3.72
N LEU A 368 2.00 3.56 -2.71
CA LEU A 368 1.72 4.34 -1.51
C LEU A 368 3.01 4.48 -0.67
N GLY A 369 3.70 3.36 -0.44
CA GLY A 369 4.94 3.32 0.34
C GLY A 369 6.00 4.29 -0.17
N ILE A 370 6.31 4.29 -1.47
CA ILE A 370 7.35 5.18 -2.01
C ILE A 370 6.98 6.66 -1.89
N ARG A 371 5.70 7.01 -2.07
CA ARG A 371 5.24 8.39 -1.91
C ARG A 371 5.43 8.86 -0.47
N LEU A 372 5.07 8.02 0.49
CA LEU A 372 5.27 8.33 1.91
C LEU A 372 6.76 8.34 2.28
N LEU A 373 7.60 7.47 1.69
CA LEU A 373 9.05 7.49 1.89
C LEU A 373 9.69 8.78 1.37
N LEU A 374 9.24 9.31 0.23
CA LEU A 374 9.72 10.62 -0.27
C LEU A 374 9.36 11.75 0.69
N MET A 375 8.13 11.74 1.24
CA MET A 375 7.70 12.72 2.25
C MET A 375 8.50 12.59 3.55
N LEU A 376 8.76 11.35 3.99
CA LEU A 376 9.58 11.07 5.16
C LEU A 376 11.04 11.48 4.94
N LEU A 377 11.59 11.29 3.75
CA LEU A 377 12.94 11.76 3.40
C LEU A 377 13.01 13.28 3.52
N PHE A 378 12.02 14.01 3.01
CA PHE A 378 11.95 15.46 3.19
C PHE A 378 11.85 15.85 4.67
N GLY A 379 10.99 15.19 5.45
CA GLY A 379 10.91 15.40 6.89
C GLY A 379 12.23 15.13 7.62
N THR A 380 12.93 14.06 7.24
CA THR A 380 14.23 13.68 7.80
C THR A 380 15.29 14.76 7.55
N LEU A 381 15.26 15.42 6.40
CA LEU A 381 16.21 16.49 6.07
C LEU A 381 15.93 17.82 6.77
N THR A 382 14.69 18.05 7.21
CA THR A 382 14.23 19.36 7.73
C THR A 382 13.98 19.37 9.24
N ILE A 383 13.40 18.30 9.79
CA ILE A 383 13.03 18.13 11.20
C ILE A 383 13.58 16.81 11.77
N TRP A 384 14.86 16.53 11.52
CA TRP A 384 15.51 15.29 11.96
C TRP A 384 15.31 15.00 13.46
N GLY A 385 14.98 13.74 13.76
CA GLY A 385 14.90 13.19 15.11
C GLY A 385 14.87 11.67 15.08
N TYR A 386 15.39 11.02 16.14
CA TYR A 386 15.51 9.55 16.22
C TYR A 386 14.13 8.84 16.15
N TRP A 387 13.06 9.53 16.55
CA TRP A 387 11.70 9.01 16.50
C TRP A 387 11.17 8.77 15.08
N LEU A 388 11.77 9.39 14.05
CA LEU A 388 11.42 9.15 12.64
C LEU A 388 11.89 7.76 12.16
N LEU A 389 12.80 7.10 12.87
CA LEU A 389 13.29 5.74 12.52
C LEU A 389 12.16 4.72 12.47
N TYR A 390 11.14 4.84 13.34
CA TYR A 390 9.96 3.97 13.30
C TYR A 390 9.23 4.06 11.94
N PHE A 391 9.09 5.28 11.41
CA PHE A 391 8.45 5.49 10.11
C PHE A 391 9.33 5.04 8.96
N TRP A 392 10.66 5.15 9.07
CA TRP A 392 11.57 4.58 8.08
C TRP A 392 11.38 3.07 7.97
N VAL A 393 11.38 2.36 9.11
CA VAL A 393 11.20 0.90 9.14
C VAL A 393 9.82 0.49 8.61
N SER A 394 8.75 1.13 9.09
CA SER A 394 7.37 0.78 8.71
C SER A 394 7.01 1.15 7.27
N LEU A 395 7.39 2.33 6.77
CA LEU A 395 7.11 2.73 5.39
C LEU A 395 7.99 1.96 4.39
N LEU A 396 9.22 1.62 4.77
CA LEU A 396 10.07 0.78 3.95
C LEU A 396 9.45 -0.62 3.81
N ALA A 397 8.85 -1.16 4.87
CA ALA A 397 8.13 -2.44 4.83
C ALA A 397 7.07 -2.48 3.71
N LEU A 398 6.34 -1.38 3.48
CA LEU A 398 5.34 -1.26 2.41
C LEU A 398 5.93 -1.46 1.01
N CYS A 399 7.23 -1.22 0.84
CA CYS A 399 7.94 -1.37 -0.43
C CYS A 399 8.72 -2.68 -0.54
N ILE A 400 9.42 -3.10 0.52
CA ILE A 400 10.41 -4.18 0.45
C ILE A 400 9.87 -5.56 0.86
N ALA A 401 8.78 -5.63 1.64
CA ALA A 401 8.28 -6.89 2.18
C ALA A 401 8.04 -7.98 1.10
N PRO A 402 7.50 -7.67 -0.10
CA PRO A 402 7.35 -8.68 -1.16
C PRO A 402 8.64 -9.36 -1.58
N PHE A 403 9.78 -8.70 -1.45
CA PHE A 403 11.08 -9.22 -1.83
C PHE A 403 11.81 -9.81 -0.62
N LEU A 404 11.71 -9.17 0.55
CA LEU A 404 12.29 -9.67 1.80
C LEU A 404 11.73 -11.04 2.18
N PHE A 405 10.45 -11.31 1.92
CA PHE A 405 9.84 -12.61 2.22
C PHE A 405 9.76 -13.57 1.01
N ASN A 406 10.50 -13.27 -0.07
CA ASN A 406 10.60 -14.16 -1.22
C ASN A 406 11.80 -15.12 -1.05
N PRO A 407 11.60 -16.44 -1.15
CA PRO A 407 12.69 -17.41 -1.00
C PRO A 407 13.88 -17.15 -1.94
N HIS A 408 15.09 -17.29 -1.40
CA HIS A 408 16.36 -17.10 -2.09
C HIS A 408 16.56 -15.73 -2.75
N GLN A 409 15.78 -14.68 -2.40
CA GLN A 409 15.81 -13.39 -3.09
C GLN A 409 17.23 -12.83 -3.27
N PHE A 410 18.09 -13.01 -2.26
CA PHE A 410 19.48 -12.55 -2.21
C PHE A 410 20.53 -13.56 -2.74
N ALA A 411 20.11 -14.62 -3.43
CA ALA A 411 21.03 -15.45 -4.20
C ALA A 411 21.56 -14.69 -5.42
N TRP A 412 22.88 -14.43 -5.47
CA TRP A 412 23.53 -13.64 -6.52
C TRP A 412 23.13 -14.04 -7.95
N GLY A 413 23.21 -15.33 -8.26
CA GLY A 413 22.90 -15.84 -9.59
C GLY A 413 21.46 -15.58 -10.02
N ASP A 414 20.50 -15.84 -9.12
CA ASP A 414 19.08 -15.68 -9.36
C ASP A 414 18.64 -14.22 -9.34
N PHE A 415 19.24 -13.36 -8.51
CA PHE A 415 18.98 -11.92 -8.46
C PHE A 415 19.18 -11.27 -9.84
N PHE A 416 20.31 -11.50 -10.51
CA PHE A 416 20.57 -10.93 -11.84
C PHE A 416 19.77 -11.62 -12.96
N ILE A 417 19.31 -12.86 -12.75
CA ILE A 417 18.38 -13.51 -13.68
C ILE A 417 16.99 -12.88 -13.56
N ASP A 418 16.55 -12.55 -12.35
CA ASP A 418 15.33 -11.81 -12.10
C ASP A 418 15.40 -10.38 -12.65
N TYR A 419 16.56 -9.72 -12.52
CA TYR A 419 16.77 -8.41 -13.14
C TYR A 419 16.57 -8.46 -14.67
N ARG A 420 17.11 -9.49 -15.31
CA ARG A 420 16.87 -9.75 -16.74
C ARG A 420 15.38 -9.98 -17.04
N GLU A 421 14.67 -10.78 -16.24
CA GLU A 421 13.25 -11.00 -16.47
C GLU A 421 12.40 -9.75 -16.17
N PHE A 422 12.83 -8.87 -15.27
CA PHE A 422 12.22 -7.56 -15.06
C PHE A 422 12.35 -6.66 -16.30
N LEU A 423 13.55 -6.53 -16.86
CA LEU A 423 13.77 -5.78 -18.11
C LEU A 423 12.96 -6.35 -19.29
N ARG A 424 12.78 -7.68 -19.32
CA ARG A 424 11.93 -8.35 -20.31
C ARG A 424 10.45 -8.10 -20.05
N TRP A 425 10.03 -8.11 -18.80
CA TRP A 425 8.65 -7.81 -18.42
C TRP A 425 8.26 -6.38 -18.84
N LEU A 426 9.16 -5.41 -18.63
CA LEU A 426 9.01 -4.03 -19.10
C LEU A 426 8.88 -3.91 -20.63
N SER A 427 9.56 -4.75 -21.40
CA SER A 427 9.63 -4.64 -22.88
C SER A 427 8.70 -5.59 -23.65
N ARG A 428 8.07 -6.57 -23.00
CA ARG A 428 7.12 -7.51 -23.64
C ARG A 428 5.73 -6.88 -23.81
N GLY A 429 4.93 -7.43 -24.73
CA GLY A 429 3.52 -7.07 -24.92
C GLY A 429 3.23 -6.06 -26.04
N ASN A 430 4.26 -5.40 -26.59
CA ASN A 430 4.07 -4.36 -27.62
C ASN A 430 3.89 -4.89 -29.05
N THR A 431 4.27 -6.14 -29.33
CA THR A 431 4.14 -6.77 -30.66
C THR A 431 3.29 -8.03 -30.67
N LYS A 432 3.33 -8.78 -29.56
CA LYS A 432 2.47 -9.95 -29.32
C LYS A 432 1.98 -9.87 -27.88
N GLY A 433 0.69 -10.14 -27.68
CA GLY A 433 0.10 -10.22 -26.35
C GLY A 433 0.84 -11.25 -25.50
N HIS A 434 1.14 -10.87 -24.26
CA HIS A 434 1.81 -11.75 -23.30
C HIS A 434 1.24 -11.51 -21.91
N SER A 435 0.84 -12.59 -21.23
CA SER A 435 0.18 -12.52 -19.91
C SER A 435 1.03 -11.86 -18.84
N ALA A 436 2.35 -12.11 -18.86
CA ALA A 436 3.32 -11.44 -17.99
C ALA A 436 4.06 -10.33 -18.76
N SER A 437 3.41 -9.18 -18.94
CA SER A 437 3.97 -7.98 -19.56
C SER A 437 3.60 -6.73 -18.75
N TRP A 438 4.45 -5.71 -18.77
CA TRP A 438 4.18 -4.44 -18.09
C TRP A 438 2.94 -3.74 -18.66
N ILE A 439 2.76 -3.75 -19.98
CA ILE A 439 1.55 -3.20 -20.60
C ILE A 439 0.28 -3.93 -20.16
N GLY A 440 0.33 -5.25 -20.01
CA GLY A 440 -0.78 -6.03 -19.45
C GLY A 440 -1.11 -5.62 -18.01
N PHE A 441 -0.10 -5.34 -17.19
CA PHE A 441 -0.27 -4.85 -15.82
C PHE A 441 -0.94 -3.46 -15.77
N VAL A 442 -0.48 -2.50 -16.57
CA VAL A 442 -1.08 -1.15 -16.63
C VAL A 442 -2.51 -1.20 -17.16
N ARG A 443 -2.74 -2.00 -18.21
CA ARG A 443 -4.07 -2.20 -18.77
C ARG A 443 -5.02 -2.83 -17.76
N LEU A 444 -4.60 -3.85 -17.01
CA LEU A 444 -5.40 -4.44 -15.93
C LEU A 444 -5.77 -3.39 -14.87
N SER A 445 -4.83 -2.54 -14.45
CA SER A 445 -5.10 -1.46 -13.49
C SER A 445 -6.13 -0.46 -14.03
N ARG A 446 -6.03 -0.09 -15.31
CA ARG A 446 -6.96 0.84 -15.99
C ARG A 446 -8.35 0.22 -16.22
N THR A 447 -8.43 -1.07 -16.50
CA THR A 447 -9.70 -1.78 -16.72
C THR A 447 -10.60 -1.80 -15.48
N ARG A 448 -10.02 -1.69 -14.27
CA ARG A 448 -10.80 -1.56 -13.04
C ARG A 448 -11.66 -0.29 -13.01
N ILE A 449 -11.19 0.79 -13.63
CA ILE A 449 -11.90 2.08 -13.70
C ILE A 449 -12.83 2.11 -14.92
N THR A 450 -12.30 1.71 -16.08
CA THR A 450 -12.99 1.89 -17.38
C THR A 450 -13.95 0.75 -17.74
N GLY A 451 -13.71 -0.47 -17.24
CA GLY A 451 -14.46 -1.68 -17.61
C GLY A 451 -14.18 -2.19 -19.05
N PHE A 452 -14.77 -3.33 -19.42
CA PHE A 452 -14.62 -3.94 -20.75
C PHE A 452 -15.80 -3.64 -21.69
N LYS A 453 -15.54 -3.50 -23.01
CA LYS A 453 -16.56 -3.16 -24.04
C LYS A 453 -17.61 -4.26 -24.30
N LYS A 454 -17.24 -5.54 -24.46
CA LYS A 454 -18.15 -6.70 -24.65
C LYS A 454 -17.45 -8.04 -24.38
N LYS A 455 -18.25 -9.09 -24.15
CA LYS A 455 -17.81 -10.48 -23.93
C LYS A 455 -17.58 -11.19 -25.28
N VAL A 456 -16.32 -11.42 -25.65
CA VAL A 456 -15.97 -12.30 -26.78
C VAL A 456 -15.36 -13.58 -26.19
N LEU A 457 -15.95 -14.72 -26.53
CA LEU A 457 -15.53 -16.05 -26.10
C LEU A 457 -14.52 -16.61 -27.10
N GLY A 458 -13.48 -17.32 -26.64
CA GLY A 458 -12.62 -18.15 -27.49
C GLY A 458 -11.12 -17.80 -27.55
N GLU A 459 -10.69 -16.60 -27.14
CA GLU A 459 -9.28 -16.19 -27.27
C GLU A 459 -8.45 -16.30 -25.97
N PRO A 460 -7.15 -16.68 -26.04
CA PRO A 460 -6.29 -16.83 -24.86
C PRO A 460 -6.17 -15.58 -23.98
N SER A 461 -6.17 -14.38 -24.57
CA SER A 461 -6.11 -13.10 -23.83
C SER A 461 -7.39 -12.82 -23.04
N ALA A 462 -8.52 -13.39 -23.44
CA ALA A 462 -9.80 -13.24 -22.75
C ALA A 462 -9.91 -14.12 -21.49
N LYS A 463 -9.06 -15.16 -21.34
CA LYS A 463 -9.03 -16.03 -20.15
C LYS A 463 -8.54 -15.34 -18.88
N LEU A 464 -7.81 -14.22 -18.99
CA LEU A 464 -7.24 -13.48 -17.84
C LEU A 464 -8.23 -12.49 -17.19
N SER A 465 -9.26 -12.04 -17.90
CA SER A 465 -10.15 -10.96 -17.48
C SER A 465 -11.56 -11.46 -17.18
N GLY A 466 -11.94 -11.52 -15.90
CA GLY A 466 -13.35 -11.66 -15.51
C GLY A 466 -14.20 -10.47 -16.00
N ASP A 467 -15.52 -10.64 -16.06
CA ASP A 467 -16.46 -9.55 -16.36
C ASP A 467 -16.41 -8.52 -15.20
N THR A 468 -15.72 -7.38 -15.37
CA THR A 468 -15.74 -6.26 -14.41
C THR A 468 -16.70 -5.20 -14.91
N SER A 469 -17.76 -4.92 -14.15
CA SER A 469 -18.65 -3.80 -14.41
C SER A 469 -17.91 -2.48 -14.16
N ARG A 470 -18.31 -1.42 -14.88
CA ARG A 470 -17.75 -0.07 -14.64
C ARG A 470 -18.22 0.41 -13.26
N ALA A 471 -17.31 0.97 -12.48
CA ALA A 471 -17.69 1.60 -11.21
C ALA A 471 -18.61 2.80 -11.42
N ARG A 472 -19.45 3.10 -10.42
CA ARG A 472 -20.38 4.24 -10.45
C ARG A 472 -19.59 5.54 -10.58
N PHE A 473 -20.09 6.47 -11.40
CA PHE A 473 -19.38 7.72 -11.71
C PHE A 473 -19.04 8.53 -10.45
N GLY A 474 -19.96 8.64 -9.49
CA GLY A 474 -19.70 9.33 -8.22
C GLY A 474 -18.50 8.76 -7.46
N ASN A 475 -18.43 7.44 -7.30
CA ASN A 475 -17.30 6.79 -6.61
C ASN A 475 -15.98 7.02 -7.35
N VAL A 476 -15.99 6.91 -8.68
CA VAL A 476 -14.81 7.19 -9.51
C VAL A 476 -14.39 8.66 -9.38
N PHE A 477 -15.34 9.60 -9.38
CA PHE A 477 -15.06 11.02 -9.23
C PHE A 477 -14.39 11.34 -7.89
N PHE A 478 -14.95 10.85 -6.77
CA PHE A 478 -14.34 11.09 -5.46
C PHE A 478 -12.99 10.39 -5.30
N ALA A 479 -12.87 9.12 -5.71
CA ALA A 479 -11.65 8.34 -5.51
C ALA A 479 -10.52 8.74 -6.47
N GLU A 480 -10.83 9.07 -7.73
CA GLU A 480 -9.84 9.31 -8.78
C GLU A 480 -9.66 10.78 -9.18
N VAL A 481 -10.56 11.69 -8.79
CA VAL A 481 -10.41 13.14 -9.04
C VAL A 481 -10.16 13.89 -7.74
N ILE A 482 -11.08 13.82 -6.77
CA ILE A 482 -10.98 14.60 -5.52
C ILE A 482 -9.79 14.16 -4.67
N GLY A 483 -9.60 12.85 -4.46
CA GLY A 483 -8.48 12.34 -3.67
C GLY A 483 -7.11 12.79 -4.19
N PRO A 484 -6.79 12.60 -5.49
CA PRO A 484 -5.54 13.11 -6.06
C PRO A 484 -5.44 14.64 -6.08
N LEU A 485 -6.55 15.38 -6.26
CA LEU A 485 -6.54 16.85 -6.17
C LEU A 485 -6.19 17.35 -4.77
N PHE A 486 -6.74 16.70 -3.73
CA PHE A 486 -6.38 17.00 -2.35
C PHE A 486 -4.89 16.77 -2.09
N LEU A 487 -4.33 15.68 -2.64
CA LEU A 487 -2.89 15.42 -2.55
C LEU A 487 -2.05 16.51 -3.24
N VAL A 488 -2.52 17.07 -4.36
CA VAL A 488 -1.86 18.22 -5.00
C VAL A 488 -1.86 19.42 -4.05
N ALA A 489 -3.00 19.78 -3.46
CA ALA A 489 -3.07 20.91 -2.53
C ALA A 489 -2.12 20.74 -1.34
N VAL A 490 -2.13 19.57 -0.70
CA VAL A 490 -1.32 19.26 0.48
C VAL A 490 0.19 19.27 0.21
N THR A 491 0.61 18.97 -1.02
CA THR A 491 2.04 18.95 -1.40
C THR A 491 2.50 20.27 -2.01
N LEU A 492 1.60 20.99 -2.69
CA LEU A 492 1.89 22.27 -3.33
C LEU A 492 2.04 23.40 -2.31
N ILE A 493 1.16 23.49 -1.31
CA ILE A 493 1.22 24.54 -0.26
C ILE A 493 2.59 24.61 0.42
N PRO A 494 3.14 23.51 0.98
CA PRO A 494 4.45 23.57 1.63
C PRO A 494 5.60 23.80 0.64
N TYR A 495 5.46 23.39 -0.63
CA TYR A 495 6.42 23.74 -1.68
C TYR A 495 6.44 25.25 -2.01
N LEU A 496 5.27 25.90 -2.02
CA LEU A 496 5.21 27.35 -2.20
C LEU A 496 5.79 28.07 -0.98
N TYR A 497 5.47 27.58 0.22
CA TYR A 497 5.98 28.15 1.46
C TYR A 497 7.51 28.06 1.56
N ILE A 498 8.11 26.89 1.29
CA ILE A 498 9.59 26.76 1.35
C ILE A 498 10.31 27.62 0.30
N ASN A 499 9.60 28.09 -0.74
CA ASN A 499 10.14 28.94 -1.79
C ASN A 499 9.95 30.44 -1.53
N SER A 500 9.30 30.83 -0.42
CA SER A 500 9.05 32.25 -0.12
C SER A 500 10.30 33.03 0.27
N GLY A 501 11.37 32.37 0.74
CA GLY A 501 12.65 33.02 1.05
C GLY A 501 12.55 34.04 2.19
N THR A 502 12.06 33.62 3.35
CA THR A 502 11.92 34.48 4.54
C THR A 502 13.25 35.15 4.91
N GLY A 503 13.23 36.45 5.19
CA GLY A 503 14.44 37.20 5.59
C GLY A 503 15.38 37.62 4.44
N ALA A 504 15.04 37.34 3.19
CA ALA A 504 15.80 37.74 2.00
C ALA A 504 15.52 39.20 1.58
N TYR A 505 15.81 40.17 2.46
CA TYR A 505 15.70 41.60 2.15
C TYR A 505 17.07 42.25 1.99
N ARG A 506 17.11 43.42 1.31
CA ARG A 506 18.34 44.16 0.98
C ARG A 506 19.23 44.46 2.18
N GLY A 507 18.64 44.72 3.35
CA GLY A 507 19.36 44.99 4.60
C GLY A 507 20.23 43.82 5.09
N ASN A 508 19.84 42.58 4.80
CA ASN A 508 20.62 41.38 5.17
C ASN A 508 21.60 40.93 4.08
N ASN A 509 21.37 41.36 2.85
CA ASN A 509 22.11 40.95 1.66
C ASN A 509 22.57 42.20 0.88
N PRO A 510 23.56 42.95 1.40
CA PRO A 510 24.02 44.20 0.79
C PRO A 510 24.70 43.97 -0.56
N ASP A 511 25.27 42.78 -0.77
CA ASP A 511 25.97 42.38 -2.00
C ASP A 511 25.05 41.73 -3.06
N ALA A 512 23.76 41.53 -2.74
CA ALA A 512 22.79 40.96 -3.67
C ALA A 512 22.30 42.02 -4.67
N THR A 513 22.12 41.62 -5.92
CA THR A 513 21.57 42.52 -6.95
C THR A 513 20.07 42.74 -6.74
N ASN A 514 19.52 43.81 -7.33
CA ASN A 514 18.06 44.04 -7.28
C ASN A 514 17.26 42.92 -7.96
N GLU A 515 17.88 42.17 -8.89
CA GLU A 515 17.27 41.01 -9.57
C GLU A 515 17.23 39.78 -8.65
N ASP A 516 18.26 39.56 -7.83
CA ASP A 516 18.31 38.47 -6.82
C ASP A 516 17.23 38.60 -5.73
N LEU A 517 16.73 39.82 -5.50
CA LEU A 517 15.73 40.14 -4.48
C LEU A 517 14.29 40.18 -5.02
N GLN A 518 14.08 39.88 -6.30
CA GLN A 518 12.73 39.83 -6.87
C GLN A 518 12.00 38.52 -6.48
N PRO A 519 10.67 38.57 -6.30
CA PRO A 519 9.88 37.36 -6.13
C PRO A 519 10.05 36.42 -7.33
N THR A 520 10.43 35.18 -7.05
CA THR A 520 10.47 34.12 -8.06
C THR A 520 9.07 33.56 -8.31
N ASN A 521 8.87 32.86 -9.43
CA ASN A 521 7.58 32.26 -9.77
C ASN A 521 7.54 30.73 -9.51
N PRO A 522 7.41 30.27 -8.24
CA PRO A 522 7.50 28.85 -7.91
C PRO A 522 6.34 28.02 -8.48
N LEU A 523 5.15 28.61 -8.66
CA LEU A 523 4.00 27.96 -9.30
C LEU A 523 4.30 27.58 -10.77
N ILE A 524 4.94 28.49 -11.49
CA ILE A 524 5.25 28.29 -12.92
C ILE A 524 6.40 27.29 -13.04
N ARG A 525 7.39 27.36 -12.13
CA ARG A 525 8.47 26.37 -11.99
C ARG A 525 7.93 24.95 -11.86
N VAL A 526 7.06 24.70 -10.87
CA VAL A 526 6.50 23.36 -10.66
C VAL A 526 5.57 22.94 -11.78
N ALA A 527 4.82 23.87 -12.39
CA ALA A 527 3.98 23.60 -13.54
C ALA A 527 4.82 23.14 -14.75
N ILE A 528 5.92 23.81 -15.06
CA ILE A 528 6.82 23.41 -16.15
C ILE A 528 7.34 21.99 -15.92
N VAL A 529 7.88 21.70 -14.73
CA VAL A 529 8.43 20.37 -14.42
C VAL A 529 7.35 19.29 -14.40
N ALA A 530 6.13 19.62 -13.96
CA ALA A 530 5.01 18.68 -13.93
C ALA A 530 4.44 18.39 -15.33
N PHE A 531 4.21 19.42 -16.15
CA PHE A 531 3.54 19.29 -17.44
C PHE A 531 4.48 18.97 -18.61
N ALA A 532 5.76 19.34 -18.54
CA ALA A 532 6.71 19.08 -19.64
C ALA A 532 6.84 17.59 -19.98
N PRO A 533 6.98 16.64 -19.03
CA PRO A 533 6.94 15.21 -19.34
C PRO A 533 5.68 14.77 -20.07
N ILE A 534 4.52 15.31 -19.68
CA ILE A 534 3.22 14.95 -20.28
C ILE A 534 3.17 15.44 -21.73
N GLY A 535 3.55 16.69 -21.96
CA GLY A 535 3.59 17.30 -23.29
C GLY A 535 4.57 16.61 -24.23
N ILE A 536 5.78 16.31 -23.75
CA ILE A 536 6.80 15.59 -24.53
C ILE A 536 6.32 14.17 -24.84
N ASN A 537 5.74 13.45 -23.88
CA ASN A 537 5.16 12.13 -24.12
C ASN A 537 4.03 12.16 -25.17
N ALA A 538 3.21 13.22 -25.18
CA ALA A 538 2.19 13.43 -26.20
C ALA A 538 2.79 13.66 -27.59
N GLY A 539 3.79 14.55 -27.70
CA GLY A 539 4.50 14.80 -28.97
C GLY A 539 5.18 13.54 -29.51
N VAL A 540 5.89 12.81 -28.65
CA VAL A 540 6.55 11.53 -28.98
C VAL A 540 5.52 10.49 -29.44
N SER A 541 4.37 10.41 -28.77
CA SER A 541 3.30 9.48 -29.13
C SER A 541 2.71 9.79 -30.52
N ILE A 542 2.46 11.08 -30.84
CA ILE A 542 1.97 11.49 -32.16
C ILE A 542 3.01 11.20 -33.25
N MET A 543 4.27 11.56 -33.00
CA MET A 543 5.36 11.34 -33.94
C MET A 543 5.50 9.86 -34.31
N PHE A 544 5.54 8.97 -33.30
CA PHE A 544 5.64 7.54 -33.55
C PHE A 544 4.38 6.91 -34.11
N PHE A 545 3.19 7.48 -33.82
CA PHE A 545 1.95 7.07 -34.48
C PHE A 545 1.98 7.39 -35.97
N ALA A 546 2.37 8.61 -36.36
CA ALA A 546 2.52 9.00 -37.76
C ALA A 546 3.54 8.10 -38.48
N MET A 547 4.69 7.85 -37.82
CA MET A 547 5.70 6.93 -38.32
C MET A 547 5.16 5.50 -38.50
N ALA A 548 4.41 4.98 -37.52
CA ALA A 548 3.84 3.65 -37.59
C ALA A 548 2.80 3.52 -38.72
N CYS A 549 1.97 4.53 -38.95
CA CYS A 549 0.98 4.53 -40.03
C CYS A 549 1.63 4.61 -41.43
N CYS A 550 2.65 5.47 -41.60
CA CYS A 550 3.30 5.66 -42.91
C CYS A 550 4.32 4.55 -43.24
N MET A 551 5.09 4.11 -42.25
CA MET A 551 6.18 3.14 -42.43
C MET A 551 5.79 1.70 -42.08
N GLY A 552 4.73 1.50 -41.29
CA GLY A 552 4.26 0.17 -40.87
C GLY A 552 3.94 -0.78 -42.02
N PRO A 553 3.17 -0.37 -43.05
CA PRO A 553 2.88 -1.21 -44.22
C PRO A 553 4.14 -1.61 -45.00
N ILE A 554 5.11 -0.69 -45.11
CA ILE A 554 6.35 -0.87 -45.88
C ILE A 554 7.31 -1.81 -45.14
N PHE A 555 7.57 -1.54 -43.85
CA PHE A 555 8.56 -2.30 -43.07
C PHE A 555 8.00 -3.57 -42.44
N SER A 556 6.68 -3.78 -42.41
CA SER A 556 6.10 -5.04 -41.95
C SER A 556 6.48 -6.24 -42.84
N MET A 557 7.00 -6.01 -44.05
CA MET A 557 7.48 -7.08 -44.95
C MET A 557 8.93 -7.51 -44.65
N CYS A 558 9.80 -6.58 -44.24
CA CYS A 558 11.23 -6.84 -44.02
C CYS A 558 11.64 -6.95 -42.54
N CYS A 559 10.96 -6.22 -41.63
CA CYS A 559 11.38 -6.04 -40.24
C CYS A 559 10.29 -6.51 -39.26
N LYS A 560 10.29 -7.80 -38.90
CA LYS A 560 9.32 -8.40 -37.96
C LYS A 560 9.32 -7.78 -36.54
N LYS A 561 10.30 -6.94 -36.19
CA LYS A 561 10.45 -6.27 -34.88
C LYS A 561 10.19 -4.76 -34.91
N PHE A 562 9.75 -4.20 -36.04
CA PHE A 562 9.57 -2.74 -36.21
C PHE A 562 8.79 -2.09 -35.06
N GLY A 563 7.57 -2.56 -34.75
CA GLY A 563 6.76 -1.98 -33.67
C GLY A 563 7.36 -2.12 -32.26
N ALA A 564 8.15 -3.18 -32.00
CA ALA A 564 8.85 -3.31 -30.72
C ALA A 564 9.97 -2.27 -30.56
N VAL A 565 10.64 -1.92 -31.66
CA VAL A 565 11.71 -0.92 -31.66
C VAL A 565 11.12 0.48 -31.44
N LEU A 566 10.04 0.84 -32.14
CA LEU A 566 9.35 2.12 -31.93
C LEU A 566 8.90 2.28 -30.47
N ALA A 567 8.25 1.24 -29.92
CA ALA A 567 7.83 1.26 -28.52
C ALA A 567 9.02 1.41 -27.56
N ALA A 568 10.13 0.69 -27.80
CA ALA A 568 11.32 0.77 -26.96
C ALA A 568 11.97 2.16 -26.98
N ILE A 569 12.02 2.82 -28.15
CA ILE A 569 12.56 4.18 -28.26
C ILE A 569 11.64 5.17 -27.54
N ALA A 570 10.33 5.09 -27.74
CA ALA A 570 9.36 5.96 -27.06
C ALA A 570 9.46 5.83 -25.53
N HIS A 571 9.55 4.59 -25.03
CA HIS A 571 9.74 4.29 -23.61
C HIS A 571 11.08 4.82 -23.09
N GLY A 572 12.16 4.70 -23.87
CA GLY A 572 13.48 5.24 -23.53
C GLY A 572 13.49 6.77 -23.42
N ILE A 573 12.85 7.46 -24.37
CA ILE A 573 12.68 8.92 -24.33
C ILE A 573 11.91 9.33 -23.07
N ALA A 574 10.80 8.64 -22.75
CA ALA A 574 10.02 8.95 -21.56
C ALA A 574 10.81 8.83 -20.24
N VAL A 575 11.71 7.84 -20.14
CA VAL A 575 12.63 7.68 -19.00
C VAL A 575 13.63 8.83 -18.94
N ILE A 576 14.28 9.16 -20.07
CA ILE A 576 15.27 10.24 -20.14
C ILE A 576 14.63 11.59 -19.77
N VAL A 577 13.45 11.88 -20.31
CA VAL A 577 12.71 13.12 -20.01
C VAL A 577 12.38 13.22 -18.53
N LEU A 578 11.95 12.13 -17.89
CA LEU A 578 11.68 12.13 -16.44
C LEU A 578 12.95 12.45 -15.63
N ILE A 579 14.08 11.86 -16.00
CA ILE A 579 15.38 12.09 -15.34
C ILE A 579 15.82 13.56 -15.55
N VAL A 580 15.75 14.06 -16.78
CA VAL A 580 16.12 15.45 -17.09
C VAL A 580 15.24 16.44 -16.33
N MET A 581 13.95 16.17 -16.17
CA MET A 581 13.06 17.07 -15.41
C MET A 581 13.36 17.08 -13.91
N TRP A 582 13.93 16.00 -13.38
CA TRP A 582 14.47 15.98 -12.02
C TRP A 582 15.69 16.91 -11.88
N GLU A 583 16.62 16.85 -12.83
CA GLU A 583 17.78 17.76 -12.89
C GLU A 583 17.38 19.23 -13.07
N VAL A 584 16.39 19.47 -13.94
CA VAL A 584 15.84 20.81 -14.17
C VAL A 584 15.21 21.35 -12.88
N MET A 585 14.47 20.54 -12.12
CA MET A 585 13.96 20.97 -10.82
C MET A 585 15.11 21.32 -9.87
N PHE A 586 16.17 20.51 -9.85
CA PHE A 586 17.32 20.76 -8.98
C PHE A 586 18.04 22.08 -9.32
N PHE A 587 18.21 22.35 -10.61
CA PHE A 587 18.76 23.59 -11.12
C PHE A 587 17.88 24.80 -10.78
N LEU A 588 16.56 24.71 -11.03
CA LEU A 588 15.61 25.80 -10.77
C LEU A 588 15.46 26.11 -9.28
N GLU A 589 15.71 25.15 -8.40
CA GLU A 589 15.70 25.30 -6.94
C GLU A 589 17.05 25.74 -6.34
N GLY A 590 17.96 26.27 -7.18
CA GLY A 590 19.24 26.79 -6.73
C GLY A 590 20.14 25.73 -6.08
N TRP A 591 20.08 24.49 -6.58
CA TRP A 591 20.87 23.35 -6.08
C TRP A 591 20.60 22.97 -4.62
N SER A 592 19.44 23.36 -4.06
CA SER A 592 19.00 22.93 -2.73
C SER A 592 18.26 21.59 -2.77
N PHE A 593 18.85 20.55 -2.18
CA PHE A 593 18.27 19.20 -2.18
C PHE A 593 16.89 19.12 -1.48
N PRO A 594 16.66 19.73 -0.30
CA PRO A 594 15.34 19.74 0.33
C PRO A 594 14.26 20.43 -0.52
N LYS A 595 14.58 21.59 -1.14
CA LYS A 595 13.62 22.34 -1.98
C LYS A 595 13.29 21.60 -3.29
N MET A 596 14.31 21.01 -3.92
CA MET A 596 14.11 20.11 -5.06
C MET A 596 13.23 18.91 -4.69
N LEU A 597 13.49 18.25 -3.56
CA LEU A 597 12.74 17.06 -3.16
C LEU A 597 11.24 17.36 -2.98
N ILE A 598 10.88 18.45 -2.29
CA ILE A 598 9.48 18.83 -2.12
C ILE A 598 8.85 19.32 -3.43
N GLY A 599 9.61 19.99 -4.31
CA GLY A 599 9.18 20.31 -5.67
C GLY A 599 8.88 19.06 -6.51
N MET A 600 9.70 18.02 -6.37
CA MET A 600 9.46 16.73 -7.02
C MET A 600 8.24 15.99 -6.45
N ILE A 601 8.02 16.05 -5.14
CA ILE A 601 6.82 15.49 -4.50
C ILE A 601 5.55 16.18 -5.04
N ALA A 602 5.55 17.52 -5.13
CA ALA A 602 4.44 18.28 -5.70
C ALA A 602 4.23 17.99 -7.19
N SER A 603 5.32 17.95 -7.98
CA SER A 603 5.26 17.61 -9.41
C SER A 603 4.68 16.22 -9.68
N LEU A 604 5.10 15.20 -8.91
CA LEU A 604 4.55 13.84 -8.99
C LEU A 604 3.06 13.80 -8.61
N ALA A 605 2.62 14.60 -7.62
CA ALA A 605 1.22 14.70 -7.27
C ALA A 605 0.37 15.30 -8.41
N ILE A 606 0.86 16.37 -9.06
CA ILE A 606 0.20 17.01 -10.21
C ILE A 606 0.13 16.04 -11.39
N GLN A 607 1.23 15.41 -11.77
CA GLN A 607 1.26 14.43 -12.86
C GLN A 607 0.27 13.28 -12.60
N ARG A 608 0.24 12.75 -11.37
CA ARG A 608 -0.71 11.71 -10.98
C ARG A 608 -2.15 12.19 -11.12
N PHE A 609 -2.47 13.40 -10.67
CA PHE A 609 -3.81 13.98 -10.81
C PHE A 609 -4.22 14.07 -12.29
N ILE A 610 -3.35 14.59 -13.17
CA ILE A 610 -3.62 14.70 -14.60
C ILE A 610 -3.84 13.32 -15.25
N TYR A 611 -2.98 12.33 -14.98
CA TYR A 611 -3.17 10.99 -15.53
C TYR A 611 -4.47 10.35 -15.05
N LYS A 612 -4.84 10.54 -13.79
CA LYS A 612 -6.12 10.06 -13.25
C LYS A 612 -7.32 10.79 -13.87
N LEU A 613 -7.21 12.10 -14.10
CA LEU A 613 -8.22 12.90 -14.78
C LEU A 613 -8.47 12.39 -16.21
N ILE A 614 -7.40 12.15 -16.98
CA ILE A 614 -7.48 11.56 -18.33
C ILE A 614 -8.19 10.21 -18.25
N ILE A 615 -7.75 9.31 -17.37
CA ILE A 615 -8.29 7.95 -17.28
C ILE A 615 -9.77 7.95 -16.84
N ALA A 616 -10.14 8.80 -15.88
CA ALA A 616 -11.49 8.82 -15.31
C ALA A 616 -12.53 9.50 -16.22
N LEU A 617 -12.16 10.63 -16.85
CA LEU A 617 -13.11 11.46 -17.61
C LEU A 617 -13.12 11.18 -19.11
N THR A 618 -11.97 10.84 -19.71
CA THR A 618 -11.85 10.79 -21.18
C THR A 618 -11.82 9.37 -21.74
N LEU A 619 -11.31 8.39 -21.00
CA LEU A 619 -11.13 7.04 -21.53
C LEU A 619 -12.43 6.23 -21.50
N THR A 620 -12.80 5.72 -22.68
CA THR A 620 -13.88 4.75 -22.83
C THR A 620 -13.41 3.32 -22.48
N ARG A 621 -14.38 2.42 -22.31
CA ARG A 621 -14.17 0.98 -22.02
C ARG A 621 -13.05 0.36 -22.87
N GLU A 622 -12.29 -0.55 -22.26
CA GLU A 622 -11.19 -1.27 -22.91
C GLU A 622 -11.70 -2.45 -23.76
N PHE A 623 -10.95 -2.80 -24.81
CA PHE A 623 -11.11 -4.11 -25.45
C PHE A 623 -10.58 -5.21 -24.53
N ARG A 624 -10.92 -6.48 -24.79
CA ARG A 624 -10.30 -7.63 -24.10
C ARG A 624 -9.02 -8.10 -24.77
N THR A 625 -8.87 -7.83 -26.06
CA THR A 625 -7.71 -8.18 -26.85
C THR A 625 -6.67 -7.05 -26.82
N ASP A 626 -5.39 -7.37 -27.02
CA ASP A 626 -4.28 -6.40 -27.11
C ASP A 626 -4.21 -5.70 -28.49
N SER A 627 -5.28 -5.81 -29.29
CA SER A 627 -5.27 -5.40 -30.69
C SER A 627 -5.08 -3.89 -30.88
N SER A 628 -5.64 -3.04 -30.00
CA SER A 628 -5.44 -1.58 -30.08
C SER A 628 -4.00 -1.17 -29.78
N ASN A 629 -3.41 -1.73 -28.73
CA ASN A 629 -2.00 -1.50 -28.38
C ASN A 629 -1.05 -1.95 -29.49
N ILE A 630 -1.29 -3.14 -30.07
CA ILE A 630 -0.45 -3.66 -31.15
C ILE A 630 -0.63 -2.80 -32.42
N ALA A 631 -1.86 -2.39 -32.74
CA ALA A 631 -2.14 -1.53 -33.90
C ALA A 631 -1.44 -0.17 -33.78
N TRP A 632 -1.35 0.41 -32.58
CA TRP A 632 -0.64 1.66 -32.33
C TRP A 632 0.83 1.62 -32.78
N TRP A 633 1.54 0.56 -32.41
CA TRP A 633 2.98 0.44 -32.74
C TRP A 633 3.26 -0.10 -34.13
N THR A 634 2.28 -0.75 -34.77
CA THR A 634 2.46 -1.40 -36.08
C THR A 634 1.78 -0.68 -37.25
N GLY A 635 0.91 0.29 -36.97
CA GLY A 635 0.09 0.98 -37.97
C GLY A 635 -1.07 0.15 -38.52
N LYS A 636 -1.29 -1.08 -38.03
CA LYS A 636 -2.26 -2.04 -38.59
C LYS A 636 -3.67 -1.85 -38.02
N TRP A 637 -4.29 -0.70 -38.31
CA TRP A 637 -5.65 -0.38 -37.84
C TRP A 637 -6.77 -1.02 -38.67
N TYR A 638 -6.48 -1.48 -39.89
CA TYR A 638 -7.46 -2.01 -40.84
C TYR A 638 -8.22 -3.27 -40.35
N GLY A 639 -7.64 -4.04 -39.42
CA GLY A 639 -8.27 -5.24 -38.87
C GLY A 639 -9.38 -4.98 -37.83
N MET A 640 -9.67 -3.71 -37.50
CA MET A 640 -10.64 -3.34 -36.45
C MET A 640 -11.99 -2.79 -36.98
N GLY A 641 -12.20 -2.80 -38.31
CA GLY A 641 -13.42 -2.29 -38.94
C GLY A 641 -13.68 -0.80 -38.66
N TRP A 642 -14.94 -0.39 -38.53
CA TRP A 642 -15.35 1.00 -38.24
C TRP A 642 -14.77 1.59 -36.96
N MET A 643 -14.36 0.75 -36.00
CA MET A 643 -13.71 1.21 -34.78
C MET A 643 -12.29 1.74 -35.04
N GLY A 644 -11.68 1.43 -36.18
CA GLY A 644 -10.38 1.97 -36.59
C GLY A 644 -10.32 3.50 -36.69
N PHE A 645 -11.46 4.20 -36.80
CA PHE A 645 -11.51 5.66 -36.82
C PHE A 645 -11.48 6.31 -35.43
N SER A 646 -12.19 5.73 -34.46
CA SER A 646 -12.32 6.31 -33.10
C SER A 646 -11.29 5.79 -32.10
N GLN A 647 -10.73 4.59 -32.32
CA GLN A 647 -9.77 3.98 -31.39
C GLN A 647 -8.39 4.63 -31.36
N PRO A 648 -7.83 5.16 -32.47
CA PRO A 648 -6.55 5.86 -32.41
C PRO A 648 -6.55 7.03 -31.42
N GLY A 649 -7.57 7.89 -31.42
CA GLY A 649 -7.65 9.02 -30.48
C GLY A 649 -7.71 8.59 -29.02
N ARG A 650 -8.43 7.49 -28.73
CA ARG A 650 -8.44 6.88 -27.37
C ARG A 650 -7.06 6.33 -27.00
N GLU A 651 -6.45 5.57 -27.91
CA GLU A 651 -5.17 4.92 -27.68
C GLU A 651 -4.04 5.94 -27.52
N PHE A 652 -4.13 7.09 -28.20
CA PHE A 652 -3.25 8.24 -27.99
C PHE A 652 -3.24 8.70 -26.54
N LEU A 653 -4.43 8.93 -25.96
CA LEU A 653 -4.56 9.31 -24.55
C LEU A 653 -4.05 8.20 -23.60
N CYS A 654 -4.29 6.93 -23.92
CA CYS A 654 -3.69 5.81 -23.18
C CYS A 654 -2.16 5.89 -23.22
N LYS A 655 -1.57 6.13 -24.40
CA LYS A 655 -0.12 6.11 -24.63
C LYS A 655 0.60 7.24 -23.92
N ILE A 656 -0.01 8.42 -23.81
CA ILE A 656 0.50 9.52 -22.96
C ILE A 656 0.64 9.03 -21.50
N THR A 657 -0.41 8.44 -20.94
CA THR A 657 -0.40 7.97 -19.54
C THR A 657 0.53 6.76 -19.36
N GLU A 658 0.61 5.87 -20.35
CA GLU A 658 1.48 4.69 -20.32
C GLU A 658 2.95 5.08 -20.33
N LEU A 659 3.38 6.02 -21.18
CA LEU A 659 4.77 6.50 -21.17
C LEU A 659 5.17 7.09 -19.80
N GLY A 660 4.27 7.85 -19.16
CA GLY A 660 4.49 8.39 -17.81
C GLY A 660 4.55 7.32 -16.71
N TYR A 661 3.67 6.31 -16.77
CA TYR A 661 3.74 5.18 -15.84
C TYR A 661 4.97 4.31 -16.10
N PHE A 662 5.40 4.16 -17.36
CA PHE A 662 6.57 3.37 -17.70
C PHE A 662 7.83 3.98 -17.11
N SER A 663 8.04 5.28 -17.28
CA SER A 663 9.20 5.98 -16.73
C SER A 663 9.22 5.91 -15.20
N SER A 664 8.05 6.08 -14.57
CA SER A 664 7.89 5.97 -13.11
C SER A 664 8.21 4.56 -12.61
N ASP A 665 7.64 3.51 -13.21
CA ASP A 665 7.86 2.11 -12.82
C ASP A 665 9.30 1.65 -13.13
N PHE A 666 9.90 2.18 -14.20
CA PHE A 666 11.30 1.94 -14.52
C PHE A 666 12.20 2.47 -13.41
N CYS A 667 12.06 3.75 -13.04
CA CYS A 667 12.86 4.35 -11.97
C CYS A 667 12.60 3.69 -10.61
N LEU A 668 11.33 3.45 -10.26
CA LEU A 668 10.95 2.82 -9.01
C LEU A 668 11.44 1.37 -8.92
N GLY A 669 11.30 0.57 -9.97
CA GLY A 669 11.78 -0.80 -10.00
C GLY A 669 13.30 -0.88 -9.83
N HIS A 670 14.05 0.02 -10.47
CA HIS A 670 15.50 0.11 -10.28
C HIS A 670 15.87 0.57 -8.88
N LEU A 671 15.19 1.57 -8.31
CA LEU A 671 15.42 2.04 -6.95
C LEU A 671 15.23 0.92 -5.92
N LEU A 672 14.20 0.08 -6.07
CA LEU A 672 13.99 -1.08 -5.19
C LEU A 672 15.09 -2.14 -5.34
N LEU A 673 15.54 -2.40 -6.57
CA LEU A 673 16.65 -3.33 -6.81
C LEU A 673 17.96 -2.80 -6.20
N PHE A 674 18.25 -1.50 -6.37
CA PHE A 674 19.40 -0.82 -5.77
C PHE A 674 19.34 -0.87 -4.25
N PHE A 675 18.16 -0.70 -3.65
CA PHE A 675 17.99 -0.81 -2.20
C PHE A 675 18.26 -2.23 -1.67
N MET A 676 18.06 -3.27 -2.48
CA MET A 676 18.40 -4.65 -2.13
C MET A 676 19.90 -4.99 -2.32
N LEU A 677 20.69 -4.10 -2.92
CA LEU A 677 22.11 -4.34 -3.17
C LEU A 677 22.96 -4.46 -1.90
N PRO A 678 22.85 -3.59 -0.87
CA PRO A 678 23.70 -3.72 0.30
C PRO A 678 23.56 -5.07 1.03
N PRO A 679 22.35 -5.61 1.27
CA PRO A 679 22.22 -6.98 1.77
C PRO A 679 22.80 -8.04 0.82
N LEU A 680 22.65 -7.88 -0.49
CA LEU A 680 23.16 -8.82 -1.49
C LEU A 680 24.69 -8.96 -1.46
N LEU A 681 25.41 -7.91 -1.05
CA LEU A 681 26.88 -7.91 -0.94
C LEU A 681 27.40 -8.63 0.30
N ILE A 682 26.54 -8.97 1.27
CA ILE A 682 26.93 -9.67 2.48
C ILE A 682 27.24 -11.14 2.13
N PRO A 683 28.45 -11.66 2.44
CA PRO A 683 28.79 -13.06 2.21
C PRO A 683 27.80 -14.00 2.90
N TYR A 684 27.42 -15.09 2.23
CA TYR A 684 26.46 -16.10 2.74
C TYR A 684 25.07 -15.56 3.12
N ILE A 685 24.69 -14.36 2.66
CA ILE A 685 23.38 -13.78 2.99
C ILE A 685 22.21 -14.67 2.59
N ASP A 686 22.28 -15.40 1.47
CA ASP A 686 21.22 -16.29 1.02
C ASP A 686 20.96 -17.42 2.03
N THR A 687 22.02 -17.94 2.66
CA THR A 687 21.94 -18.93 3.73
C THR A 687 21.28 -18.33 4.96
N PHE A 688 21.73 -17.16 5.43
CA PHE A 688 21.13 -16.46 6.58
C PHE A 688 19.65 -16.12 6.34
N HIS A 689 19.33 -15.60 5.15
CA HIS A 689 17.99 -15.27 4.73
C HIS A 689 17.08 -16.50 4.67
N SER A 690 17.58 -17.64 4.18
CA SER A 690 16.83 -18.90 4.17
C SER A 690 16.59 -19.44 5.59
N VAL A 691 17.56 -19.32 6.50
CA VAL A 691 17.37 -19.66 7.93
C VAL A 691 16.31 -18.76 8.56
N MET A 692 16.36 -17.46 8.25
CA MET A 692 15.38 -16.48 8.73
C MET A 692 13.95 -16.83 8.28
N LEU A 693 13.77 -17.21 7.01
CA LEU A 693 12.45 -17.53 6.46
C LEU A 693 11.89 -18.86 6.94
N PHE A 694 12.70 -19.91 7.01
CA PHE A 694 12.22 -21.28 7.23
C PHE A 694 12.54 -21.84 8.63
N TRP A 695 13.32 -21.12 9.44
CA TRP A 695 13.83 -21.58 10.75
C TRP A 695 14.53 -22.95 10.70
N LEU A 696 15.03 -23.34 9.53
CA LEU A 696 15.78 -24.56 9.31
C LEU A 696 17.24 -24.36 9.70
N ARG A 697 17.87 -25.40 10.26
CA ARG A 697 19.31 -25.38 10.52
C ARG A 697 20.07 -25.20 9.20
N PRO A 698 21.21 -24.46 9.18
CA PRO A 698 22.04 -24.29 7.99
C PRO A 698 22.42 -25.63 7.30
N SER A 699 22.61 -26.71 8.07
CA SER A 699 22.94 -28.04 7.55
C SER A 699 21.78 -28.78 6.88
N ARG A 700 20.54 -28.32 7.05
CA ARG A 700 19.31 -28.92 6.49
C ARG A 700 18.55 -27.95 5.60
N GLN A 701 19.27 -27.11 4.85
CA GLN A 701 18.65 -26.20 3.89
C GLN A 701 18.11 -26.94 2.66
N ILE A 702 17.10 -26.34 2.04
CA ILE A 702 16.51 -26.83 0.80
C ILE A 702 17.58 -26.74 -0.29
N ARG A 703 17.91 -27.87 -0.90
CA ARG A 703 18.95 -27.94 -1.92
C ARG A 703 18.56 -27.07 -3.12
N PRO A 704 19.48 -26.27 -3.68
CA PRO A 704 19.21 -25.54 -4.90
C PRO A 704 18.93 -26.51 -6.05
N PRO A 705 18.12 -26.10 -7.05
CA PRO A 705 17.87 -26.90 -8.24
C PRO A 705 19.17 -27.30 -8.94
N ILE A 706 19.27 -28.58 -9.31
CA ILE A 706 20.44 -29.14 -10.01
C ILE A 706 20.33 -28.77 -11.49
N TYR A 707 21.34 -28.07 -12.00
CA TYR A 707 21.40 -27.66 -13.40
C TYR A 707 22.40 -28.52 -14.18
N SER A 708 22.05 -28.84 -15.43
CA SER A 708 23.02 -29.42 -16.37
C SER A 708 24.19 -28.46 -16.63
N LEU A 709 25.35 -28.97 -17.03
CA LEU A 709 26.54 -28.16 -17.36
C LEU A 709 26.23 -27.06 -18.40
N LYS A 710 25.43 -27.39 -19.42
CA LYS A 710 24.99 -26.43 -20.45
C LYS A 710 24.13 -25.31 -19.86
N GLN A 711 23.19 -25.64 -18.97
CA GLN A 711 22.34 -24.66 -18.30
C GLN A 711 23.16 -23.79 -17.34
N SER A 712 24.10 -24.37 -16.59
CA SER A 712 24.99 -23.63 -15.69
C SER A 712 25.85 -22.62 -16.44
N LYS A 713 26.49 -23.02 -17.54
CA LYS A 713 27.30 -22.12 -18.40
C LYS A 713 26.46 -20.98 -18.97
N LEU A 714 25.23 -21.27 -19.43
CA LEU A 714 24.30 -20.27 -19.94
C LEU A 714 23.82 -19.29 -18.85
N ARG A 715 23.52 -19.80 -17.65
CA ARG A 715 23.14 -18.98 -16.49
C ARG A 715 24.28 -18.05 -16.10
N ARG A 716 25.50 -18.56 -15.93
CA ARG A 716 26.69 -17.75 -15.62
C ARG A 716 26.89 -16.62 -16.61
N ARG A 717 26.81 -16.90 -17.92
CA ARG A 717 26.95 -15.86 -18.97
C ARG A 717 25.85 -14.79 -18.88
N ARG A 718 24.61 -15.19 -18.56
CA ARG A 718 23.50 -14.25 -18.36
C ARG A 718 23.72 -13.41 -17.10
N THR A 719 24.06 -14.02 -15.97
CA THR A 719 24.35 -13.33 -14.71
C THR A 719 25.43 -12.27 -14.91
N ILE A 720 26.57 -12.60 -15.52
CA ILE A 720 27.66 -11.63 -15.76
C ILE A 720 27.18 -10.46 -16.62
N ARG A 721 26.52 -10.73 -17.75
CA ARG A 721 26.06 -9.68 -18.67
C ARG A 721 25.08 -8.71 -17.99
N TYR A 722 24.11 -9.24 -17.25
CA TYR A 722 23.08 -8.42 -16.61
C TYR A 722 23.58 -7.79 -15.30
N ALA A 723 24.60 -8.35 -14.66
CA ALA A 723 25.30 -7.69 -13.57
C ALA A 723 26.06 -6.45 -14.05
N ILE A 724 26.80 -6.55 -15.17
CA ILE A 724 27.48 -5.38 -15.78
C ILE A 724 26.46 -4.28 -16.09
N LEU A 725 25.35 -4.62 -16.74
CA LEU A 725 24.28 -3.67 -17.04
C LEU A 725 23.70 -3.03 -15.78
N TYR A 726 23.44 -3.85 -14.75
CA TYR A 726 22.90 -3.39 -13.47
C TYR A 726 23.83 -2.39 -12.78
N PHE A 727 25.12 -2.71 -12.64
CA PHE A 727 26.09 -1.83 -11.99
C PHE A 727 26.34 -0.57 -12.82
N THR A 728 26.31 -0.66 -14.15
CA THR A 728 26.39 0.52 -15.02
C THR A 728 25.22 1.46 -14.74
N LEU A 729 23.99 0.94 -14.68
CA LEU A 729 22.82 1.75 -14.35
C LEU A 729 22.84 2.26 -12.91
N PHE A 730 23.34 1.48 -11.96
CA PHE A 730 23.51 1.92 -10.57
C PHE A 730 24.44 3.13 -10.47
N VAL A 731 25.60 3.06 -11.14
CA VAL A 731 26.56 4.19 -11.19
C VAL A 731 25.92 5.40 -11.87
N ILE A 732 25.20 5.22 -12.98
CA ILE A 732 24.50 6.32 -13.66
C ILE A 732 23.51 7.00 -12.70
N PHE A 733 22.69 6.24 -11.97
CA PHE A 733 21.74 6.82 -11.01
C PHE A 733 22.44 7.55 -9.85
N ILE A 734 23.57 7.03 -9.36
CA ILE A 734 24.37 7.73 -8.34
C ILE A 734 24.93 9.04 -8.90
N VAL A 735 25.49 9.02 -10.11
CA VAL A 735 26.05 10.21 -10.77
C VAL A 735 24.97 11.26 -10.97
N LEU A 736 23.77 10.87 -11.41
CA LEU A 736 22.63 11.79 -11.55
C LEU A 736 22.28 12.46 -10.22
N ILE A 737 22.35 11.77 -9.09
CA ILE A 737 22.04 12.39 -7.79
C ILE A 737 23.21 13.25 -7.26
N VAL A 738 24.44 12.76 -7.36
CA VAL A 738 25.62 13.35 -6.72
C VAL A 738 26.24 14.48 -7.56
N ALA A 739 26.29 14.34 -8.88
CA ALA A 739 26.93 15.33 -9.74
C ALA A 739 26.29 16.73 -9.61
N PRO A 740 24.96 16.89 -9.57
CA PRO A 740 24.30 18.17 -9.29
C PRO A 740 24.66 18.78 -7.93
N MET A 741 24.71 17.96 -6.88
CA MET A 741 25.04 18.42 -5.52
C MET A 741 26.47 18.95 -5.42
N VAL A 742 27.40 18.37 -6.19
CA VAL A 742 28.79 18.79 -6.22
C VAL A 742 28.96 19.98 -7.18
N ALA A 743 28.42 19.88 -8.40
CA ALA A 743 28.51 20.92 -9.41
C ALA A 743 27.84 22.23 -8.97
N GLY A 744 26.73 22.16 -8.23
CA GLY A 744 26.07 23.34 -7.65
C GLY A 744 26.95 24.18 -6.72
N LYS A 745 28.00 23.60 -6.12
CA LYS A 745 28.98 24.35 -5.29
C LYS A 745 30.00 25.13 -6.12
N PHE A 746 30.19 24.75 -7.39
CA PHE A 746 31.20 25.32 -8.28
C PHE A 746 30.59 26.14 -9.43
N MET A 747 29.31 25.93 -9.72
CA MET A 747 28.59 26.65 -10.77
C MET A 747 27.85 27.87 -10.20
N ASN A 748 28.54 29.01 -10.14
CA ASN A 748 27.91 30.32 -9.99
C ASN A 748 27.36 30.78 -11.35
N LEU A 749 26.42 30.02 -11.92
CA LEU A 749 25.70 30.43 -13.12
C LEU A 749 24.73 31.54 -12.72
N LYS A 750 25.16 32.79 -12.87
CA LYS A 750 24.26 33.95 -12.92
C LYS A 750 23.54 33.89 -14.26
N VAL A 751 22.28 33.46 -14.24
CA VAL A 751 21.49 33.32 -15.46
C VAL A 751 20.44 34.42 -15.47
N ASP A 752 20.87 35.64 -15.75
CA ASP A 752 20.03 36.81 -16.03
C ASP A 752 19.19 36.63 -17.33
N THR A 753 19.16 35.41 -17.89
CA THR A 753 18.59 35.08 -19.22
C THR A 753 17.39 34.14 -19.16
N LEU A 754 16.96 33.67 -17.98
CA LEU A 754 15.75 32.84 -17.88
C LEU A 754 14.50 33.72 -17.75
N PRO A 755 13.56 33.65 -18.71
CA PRO A 755 12.33 34.44 -18.64
C PRO A 755 11.50 34.06 -17.41
N MET A 756 10.75 35.03 -16.87
CA MET A 756 9.78 34.85 -15.77
C MET A 756 10.37 34.55 -14.38
N ASN A 757 11.63 34.93 -14.09
CA ASN A 757 12.27 34.77 -12.77
C ASN A 757 12.08 33.36 -12.18
N LEU A 758 12.38 32.35 -13.00
CA LEU A 758 12.09 30.94 -12.67
C LEU A 758 13.12 30.32 -11.73
N MET A 759 14.37 30.78 -11.73
CA MET A 759 15.44 30.21 -10.90
C MET A 759 15.43 30.83 -9.51
N GLN A 760 15.59 30.01 -8.47
CA GLN A 760 15.74 30.50 -7.10
C GLN A 760 17.14 31.10 -6.91
N PRO A 761 17.26 32.31 -6.33
CA PRO A 761 18.56 32.89 -6.04
C PRO A 761 19.35 32.03 -5.05
N THR A 762 20.64 31.88 -5.31
CA THR A 762 21.58 31.09 -4.49
C THR A 762 22.33 31.99 -3.51
N ASN A 763 22.69 31.47 -2.32
CA ASN A 763 23.54 32.14 -1.32
C ASN A 763 22.97 33.39 -0.62
N LEU A 764 21.65 33.56 -0.60
CA LEU A 764 21.01 34.61 0.22
C LEU A 764 21.02 34.26 1.71
N LYS A 765 21.25 35.27 2.55
CA LYS A 765 21.08 35.20 4.01
C LYS A 765 19.60 35.36 4.35
N ASN A 766 18.96 34.23 4.63
CA ASN A 766 17.55 34.12 5.00
C ASN A 766 17.36 34.20 6.53
N ASN A 767 17.90 35.26 7.15
CA ASN A 767 17.79 35.46 8.60
C ASN A 767 16.92 36.69 8.90
N ASP A 768 15.66 36.47 9.21
CA ASP A 768 14.70 37.51 9.61
C ASP A 768 14.72 37.84 11.12
N THR A 769 15.67 37.30 11.87
CA THR A 769 15.80 37.54 13.32
C THR A 769 16.85 38.60 13.64
N THR A 770 16.61 39.37 14.69
CA THR A 770 17.56 40.38 15.17
C THR A 770 18.27 39.93 16.44
N SER A 771 19.56 40.28 16.57
CA SER A 771 20.39 40.00 17.75
C SER A 771 20.23 41.05 18.86
N GLN A 772 19.20 41.90 18.79
CA GLN A 772 18.91 42.88 19.85
C GLN A 772 18.22 42.16 20.99
N THR A 773 18.89 42.05 22.15
CA THR A 773 18.27 41.59 23.39
C THR A 773 17.00 42.41 23.61
N THR A 774 15.88 41.73 23.82
CA THR A 774 14.63 42.35 24.28
C THR A 774 14.08 41.47 25.39
N GLY A 775 13.42 42.09 26.37
CA GLY A 775 12.95 41.41 27.59
C GLY A 775 13.81 41.69 28.81
N THR A 776 13.61 40.89 29.85
CA THR A 776 14.36 40.98 31.12
C THR A 776 15.89 40.91 30.92
N ALA A 777 16.36 40.32 29.80
CA ALA A 777 17.76 40.32 29.39
C ALA A 777 18.32 41.70 28.96
N VAL A 778 17.49 42.72 28.70
CA VAL A 778 17.94 44.11 28.50
C VAL A 778 18.21 44.80 29.84
N ALA A 779 17.58 44.33 30.91
CA ALA A 779 17.71 44.91 32.24
C ALA A 779 18.95 44.41 33.01
N GLY A 780 19.80 43.59 32.39
CA GLY A 780 21.10 43.23 32.96
C GLY A 780 21.01 42.46 34.27
N GLU A 781 20.35 41.31 34.29
CA GLU A 781 20.47 40.34 35.39
C GLU A 781 20.70 38.94 34.83
N THR A 782 21.97 38.63 34.56
CA THR A 782 22.46 37.28 34.81
C THR A 782 22.54 37.10 36.33
N ASP A 783 21.76 36.14 36.83
CA ASP A 783 21.71 35.63 38.21
C ASP A 783 20.97 36.47 39.28
N ALA A 784 20.11 35.74 40.00
CA ALA A 784 19.42 36.08 41.25
C ALA A 784 18.00 36.68 41.14
N ALA A 785 17.27 36.54 42.24
CA ALA A 785 15.82 36.50 42.33
C ALA A 785 15.15 37.86 42.58
N ALA A 786 13.85 37.89 42.26
CA ALA A 786 12.75 38.62 42.91
C ALA A 786 12.25 39.97 42.33
N ALA A 787 10.95 39.91 41.99
CA ALA A 787 9.87 40.84 42.36
C ALA A 787 9.69 42.25 41.74
N THR A 788 8.44 42.46 41.33
CA THR A 788 7.64 43.72 41.31
C THR A 788 8.01 44.87 40.36
N SER A 789 7.17 45.08 39.34
CA SER A 789 6.27 46.25 39.22
C SER A 789 5.72 46.36 37.79
N GLY A 790 4.43 46.68 37.66
CA GLY A 790 3.72 46.77 36.39
C GLY A 790 3.81 48.15 35.75
N GLY A 791 3.55 48.18 34.43
CA GLY A 791 3.12 49.40 33.74
C GLY A 791 3.71 49.61 32.34
N SER A 792 2.83 49.67 31.34
CA SER A 792 2.93 50.57 30.16
C SER A 792 3.75 50.20 28.91
N ALA A 793 4.01 48.92 28.58
CA ALA A 793 4.69 48.55 27.32
C ALA A 793 3.80 47.86 26.25
N ALA A 794 2.50 47.67 26.49
CA ALA A 794 1.66 46.80 25.66
C ALA A 794 1.21 47.40 24.31
N SER A 795 1.28 48.72 24.10
CA SER A 795 0.69 49.35 22.89
C SER A 795 1.63 49.38 21.67
N SER A 796 2.96 49.39 21.86
CA SER A 796 3.91 49.55 20.74
C SER A 796 4.29 48.22 20.04
N ALA A 797 4.07 47.08 20.70
CA ALA A 797 4.37 45.75 20.16
C ALA A 797 3.24 45.24 19.24
N ALA A 798 1.98 45.57 19.54
CA ALA A 798 0.84 45.23 18.69
C ALA A 798 0.86 46.00 17.36
N ALA A 799 1.29 47.26 17.37
CA ALA A 799 1.42 48.09 16.16
C ALA A 799 2.52 47.58 15.20
N ARG A 800 3.60 46.98 15.72
CA ARG A 800 4.67 46.39 14.90
C ARG A 800 4.34 45.01 14.32
N ARG A 801 3.42 44.25 14.93
CA ARG A 801 2.94 42.96 14.37
C ARG A 801 2.06 43.13 13.13
N PHE A 802 1.36 44.26 12.96
CA PHE A 802 0.47 44.48 11.82
C PHE A 802 1.17 45.10 10.59
N ALA A 803 2.32 45.76 10.78
CA ALA A 803 3.04 46.41 9.68
C ALA A 803 3.83 45.43 8.77
N HIS A 804 4.05 44.18 9.20
CA HIS A 804 4.80 43.18 8.43
C HIS A 804 3.95 42.33 7.48
N PHE A 805 2.64 42.56 7.40
CA PHE A 805 1.72 41.86 6.47
C PHE A 805 1.35 42.70 5.23
N MET A 806 1.89 43.91 5.09
CA MET A 806 1.88 44.64 3.82
C MET A 806 3.33 44.85 3.41
N TYR A 807 3.84 43.97 2.56
CA TYR A 807 4.67 44.22 1.37
C TYR A 807 5.14 42.89 0.79
#